data_AF-A0A925GF70-F1
#
_entry.id   AF-A0A925GF70-F1
#
_cell.length_a   1.000
_cell.length_b   1.000
_cell.length_c   1.000
_cell.angle_alpha   90.00
_cell.angle_beta   90.00
_cell.angle_gamma   90.00
#
_symmetry.space_group_name_H-M   'P 1'
#
loop_
_entity.id
_entity.type
_entity.pdbx_description
1 polymer ?
#
loop_
_entity_poly.entity_id
_entity_poly.type
_entity_poly.pdbx_seq_one_letter_code
_entity_poly.pdbx_strand_id
1 'polypeptide(L)'
;MKVLWVRGDTGNDVRKLRQALAAQLGSEAALYGALGQGDTLDADTEAAVRRWQSGVGLIADGVVGPYCQQVLGLRKPGPLARELKLEWVQRLFPATKPANISRYLPYVAAALDAMRLTDQPMVCAALATIRAESEGFLPISEFQSQFNTAPGGAPFALYDDPKKKLGNSQPGDGASFKGRGFVQLTGRANYETYGPAIGVDLLAHPDLANAPEVAACLLVQFLANQAAAMREDLAAGRLARARQRVNGGAHGLDRFRDVFKIAATVWPTAPSPAGKTTAASKKKAATSKKRSLTVRKDPTDLNDRAYLPPPVGLQEVFPTDADMAKYMPRYTRAGLILNQGQEGACTGFGLAGVVNYLRWAKAGYPEKLPSVSPRMFYNFARRYDEYAGENYEGSTCRGALKGWFNHGVCMEEDWPFSDTNALQPKFGYATRATGNTLGVYYRIDLKSITDMQAAIQAVGAIYVSAFTHKGWDTVPKTSAPPKGHAHLPVIAFDGRPSKVDGHAFALVGFSAQGFVVQNSWGTKFGAGGFAVLTYADWLANAMDAWVVAMGVPGVVVGRVSARTTGVNGRAGSADTSAWWSEDQAYQHSVVLGNDGRTKRYLTEDELSRTLLHQVAGLPDQWFRKQRGNLPKRLVIYAHGGLNSEDVGIARARAMGRHFVGNDCYPLFLVWKTGLQESIADMLSDAFRKQPAMAGGIGEAISEKTDLLVEKMIGRPLVRPIWSEMKENAELAFGNGRGGDLLITALQKLRDTWGDALEVHLVGHSAGSILLGHMLTALKARKLDTLVKSTHLFAPACTVQFANKHYAPLPDVMRNLYLHVLSDRVERNDNVAAIYRKSLLYMVSNALEMDLRTPLLGLDNITNPSYNGWDGASSTGETLKAWRRAAAEAGLNTPDRYTAVSDDKVKTAEPTVEIDADHGCFDNSIEVLRTTLMRIRGGKLHAAVDDLRGF
;
A
#
# COMPACT_ATOMS: atom_id res chain seq x y z
N MET A 1 -22.31 -9.11 -24.71
CA MET A 1 -21.37 -9.41 -23.62
C MET A 1 -21.83 -8.66 -22.39
N LYS A 2 -22.03 -9.36 -21.27
CA LYS A 2 -22.45 -8.75 -20.00
C LYS A 2 -21.45 -7.66 -19.58
N VAL A 3 -21.93 -6.60 -18.93
CA VAL A 3 -21.09 -5.45 -18.55
C VAL A 3 -20.20 -5.79 -17.36
N LEU A 4 -20.75 -6.44 -16.32
CA LEU A 4 -20.05 -6.87 -15.12
C LEU A 4 -20.17 -8.38 -14.93
N TRP A 5 -19.08 -9.05 -14.55
CA TRP A 5 -19.09 -10.42 -14.05
C TRP A 5 -18.67 -10.48 -12.59
N VAL A 6 -19.47 -11.18 -11.79
CA VAL A 6 -19.26 -11.43 -10.36
C VAL A 6 -19.48 -12.91 -10.04
N ARG A 7 -19.15 -13.33 -8.81
CA ARG A 7 -19.34 -14.74 -8.39
C ARG A 7 -20.79 -15.18 -8.59
N GLY A 8 -20.96 -16.38 -9.13
CA GLY A 8 -22.27 -16.98 -9.44
C GLY A 8 -22.72 -16.77 -10.88
N ASP A 9 -22.05 -15.89 -11.64
CA ASP A 9 -22.32 -15.75 -13.07
C ASP A 9 -21.92 -17.01 -13.84
N THR A 10 -22.72 -17.36 -14.86
CA THR A 10 -22.52 -18.55 -15.69
C THR A 10 -22.63 -18.25 -17.19
N GLY A 11 -22.12 -19.16 -18.03
CA GLY A 11 -22.34 -19.17 -19.47
C GLY A 11 -21.09 -18.91 -20.34
N ASN A 12 -21.30 -18.80 -21.65
CA ASN A 12 -20.21 -18.77 -22.64
C ASN A 12 -19.24 -17.57 -22.47
N ASP A 13 -19.74 -16.43 -22.01
CA ASP A 13 -18.91 -15.26 -21.73
C ASP A 13 -17.94 -15.52 -20.56
N VAL A 14 -18.40 -16.22 -19.51
CA VAL A 14 -17.56 -16.64 -18.37
C VAL A 14 -16.53 -17.69 -18.81
N ARG A 15 -16.89 -18.61 -19.72
CA ARG A 15 -15.94 -19.55 -20.32
C ARG A 15 -14.77 -18.84 -21.02
N LYS A 16 -15.05 -17.76 -21.75
CA LYS A 16 -14.01 -16.94 -22.39
C LYS A 16 -13.14 -16.21 -21.37
N LEU A 17 -13.73 -15.67 -20.30
CA LEU A 17 -13.00 -15.09 -19.18
C LEU A 17 -12.02 -16.09 -18.57
N ARG A 18 -12.51 -17.27 -18.24
CA ARG A 18 -11.76 -18.40 -17.70
C ARG A 18 -10.55 -18.78 -18.57
N GLN A 19 -10.76 -18.91 -19.89
CA GLN A 19 -9.67 -19.15 -20.86
C GLN A 19 -8.65 -17.99 -20.93
N ALA A 20 -9.12 -16.74 -20.94
CA ALA A 20 -8.23 -15.57 -20.97
C ALA A 20 -7.38 -15.48 -19.69
N LEU A 21 -7.96 -15.76 -18.52
CA LEU A 21 -7.23 -15.81 -17.26
C LEU A 21 -6.20 -16.94 -17.26
N ALA A 22 -6.56 -18.14 -17.74
CA ALA A 22 -5.62 -19.25 -17.84
C ALA A 22 -4.41 -18.90 -18.73
N ALA A 23 -4.65 -18.21 -19.85
CA ALA A 23 -3.58 -17.73 -20.73
C ALA A 23 -2.68 -16.68 -20.05
N GLN A 24 -3.26 -15.74 -19.30
CA GLN A 24 -2.51 -14.69 -18.61
C GLN A 24 -1.71 -15.20 -17.41
N LEU A 25 -2.29 -16.11 -16.61
CA LEU A 25 -1.65 -16.70 -15.43
C LEU A 25 -0.57 -17.73 -15.80
N GLY A 26 -0.60 -18.29 -17.01
CA GLY A 26 0.37 -19.26 -17.48
C GLY A 26 0.40 -20.50 -16.58
N SER A 27 1.58 -20.87 -16.08
CA SER A 27 1.74 -22.02 -15.19
C SER A 27 1.00 -21.88 -13.85
N GLU A 28 0.73 -20.65 -13.38
CA GLU A 28 -0.03 -20.44 -12.15
C GLU A 28 -1.51 -20.80 -12.30
N ALA A 29 -2.04 -20.88 -13.52
CA ALA A 29 -3.43 -21.28 -13.76
C ALA A 29 -3.75 -22.68 -13.19
N ALA A 30 -2.75 -23.57 -13.12
CA ALA A 30 -2.89 -24.91 -12.56
C ALA A 30 -3.25 -24.92 -11.06
N LEU A 31 -3.00 -23.81 -10.35
CA LEU A 31 -3.36 -23.66 -8.94
C LEU A 31 -4.86 -23.44 -8.73
N TYR A 32 -5.61 -23.10 -9.79
CA TYR A 32 -7.01 -22.66 -9.74
C TYR A 32 -7.96 -23.64 -10.44
N GLY A 33 -7.91 -24.92 -10.06
CA GLY A 33 -9.01 -25.87 -10.25
C GLY A 33 -9.66 -25.90 -11.65
N ALA A 34 -8.88 -26.24 -12.68
CA ALA A 34 -9.35 -26.29 -14.08
C ALA A 34 -9.91 -24.95 -14.59
N LEU A 35 -9.21 -23.84 -14.34
CA LEU A 35 -9.54 -22.51 -14.85
C LEU A 35 -9.78 -22.48 -16.38
N GLY A 36 -9.21 -23.40 -17.16
CA GLY A 36 -9.47 -23.52 -18.60
C GLY A 36 -10.77 -24.24 -18.99
N GLN A 37 -11.50 -24.81 -18.04
CA GLN A 37 -12.69 -25.65 -18.24
C GLN A 37 -13.90 -25.08 -17.47
N GLY A 38 -15.12 -25.41 -17.88
CA GLY A 38 -16.35 -24.92 -17.23
C GLY A 38 -16.81 -23.53 -17.69
N ASP A 39 -17.92 -23.08 -17.15
CA ASP A 39 -18.58 -21.82 -17.52
C ASP A 39 -19.16 -21.04 -16.34
N THR A 40 -18.74 -21.34 -15.11
CA THR A 40 -19.17 -20.64 -13.89
C THR A 40 -18.04 -19.80 -13.30
N LEU A 41 -18.35 -18.60 -12.83
CA LEU A 41 -17.47 -17.77 -12.02
C LEU A 41 -17.63 -18.21 -10.56
N ASP A 42 -16.98 -19.32 -10.24
CA ASP A 42 -16.92 -19.90 -8.89
C ASP A 42 -15.87 -19.19 -8.01
N ALA A 43 -15.71 -19.65 -6.77
CA ALA A 43 -14.76 -19.06 -5.82
C ALA A 43 -13.29 -19.20 -6.29
N ASP A 44 -12.95 -20.30 -6.98
CA ASP A 44 -11.62 -20.52 -7.56
C ASP A 44 -11.33 -19.57 -8.73
N THR A 45 -12.31 -19.34 -9.60
CA THR A 45 -12.22 -18.39 -10.71
C THR A 45 -12.11 -16.96 -10.18
N GLU A 46 -12.89 -16.60 -9.17
CA GLU A 46 -12.77 -15.28 -8.53
C GLU A 46 -11.39 -15.10 -7.87
N ALA A 47 -10.85 -16.15 -7.23
CA ALA A 47 -9.49 -16.12 -6.69
C ALA A 47 -8.44 -15.94 -7.80
N ALA A 48 -8.60 -16.61 -8.94
CA ALA A 48 -7.75 -16.42 -10.12
C ALA A 48 -7.85 -15.00 -10.68
N VAL A 49 -9.05 -14.40 -10.72
CA VAL A 49 -9.25 -12.99 -11.08
C VAL A 49 -8.48 -12.07 -10.12
N ARG A 50 -8.62 -12.24 -8.80
CA ARG A 50 -7.88 -11.44 -7.81
C ARG A 50 -6.37 -11.57 -7.98
N ARG A 51 -5.88 -12.79 -8.25
CA ARG A 51 -4.46 -13.04 -8.52
C ARG A 51 -3.98 -12.31 -9.76
N TRP A 52 -4.74 -12.40 -10.85
CA TRP A 52 -4.45 -11.71 -12.11
C TRP A 52 -4.47 -10.19 -11.91
N GLN A 53 -5.55 -9.63 -11.35
CA GLN A 53 -5.71 -8.20 -11.05
C GLN A 53 -4.49 -7.69 -10.28
N SER A 54 -4.14 -8.32 -9.15
CA SER A 54 -2.95 -7.96 -8.37
C SER A 54 -1.67 -8.04 -9.21
N GLY A 55 -1.52 -9.08 -10.04
CA GLY A 55 -0.33 -9.30 -10.87
C GLY A 55 -0.15 -8.35 -12.05
N VAL A 56 -1.21 -7.63 -12.46
CA VAL A 56 -1.17 -6.59 -13.50
C VAL A 56 -1.33 -5.18 -12.92
N GLY A 57 -1.36 -5.04 -11.59
CA GLY A 57 -1.56 -3.74 -10.95
C GLY A 57 -2.99 -3.21 -11.10
N LEU A 58 -3.99 -4.03 -10.83
CA LEU A 58 -5.38 -3.63 -10.67
C LEU A 58 -5.86 -3.94 -9.25
N ILE A 59 -6.95 -3.29 -8.83
CA ILE A 59 -7.60 -3.57 -7.56
C ILE A 59 -8.10 -5.02 -7.57
N ALA A 60 -7.55 -5.85 -6.68
CA ALA A 60 -7.79 -7.28 -6.61
C ALA A 60 -9.08 -7.65 -5.86
N ASP A 61 -10.22 -7.18 -6.35
CA ASP A 61 -11.55 -7.37 -5.74
C ASP A 61 -12.32 -8.60 -6.27
N GLY A 62 -11.86 -9.21 -7.36
CA GLY A 62 -12.51 -10.36 -8.00
C GLY A 62 -13.65 -9.99 -8.96
N VAL A 63 -13.93 -8.70 -9.16
CA VAL A 63 -14.96 -8.21 -10.08
C VAL A 63 -14.35 -7.97 -11.46
N VAL A 64 -15.00 -8.50 -12.50
CA VAL A 64 -14.55 -8.29 -13.88
C VAL A 64 -15.54 -7.41 -14.63
N GLY A 65 -15.25 -6.11 -14.69
CA GLY A 65 -16.04 -5.15 -15.45
C GLY A 65 -15.43 -4.75 -16.79
N PRO A 66 -15.93 -3.67 -17.41
CA PRO A 66 -15.49 -3.23 -18.73
C PRO A 66 -13.98 -3.00 -18.83
N TYR A 67 -13.34 -2.46 -17.80
CA TYR A 67 -11.92 -2.18 -17.86
C TYR A 67 -11.08 -3.46 -17.77
N CYS A 68 -11.40 -4.36 -16.83
CA CYS A 68 -10.77 -5.68 -16.76
C CYS A 68 -10.99 -6.48 -18.05
N GLN A 69 -12.19 -6.39 -18.65
CA GLN A 69 -12.47 -7.01 -19.95
C GLN A 69 -11.58 -6.46 -21.08
N GLN A 70 -11.30 -5.15 -21.08
CA GLN A 70 -10.39 -4.54 -22.05
C GLN A 70 -8.95 -5.02 -21.83
N VAL A 71 -8.49 -5.08 -20.58
CA VAL A 71 -7.12 -5.53 -20.24
C VAL A 71 -6.93 -7.02 -20.57
N LEU A 72 -7.96 -7.84 -20.39
CA LEU A 72 -7.97 -9.26 -20.78
C LEU A 72 -8.13 -9.49 -22.29
N GLY A 73 -8.37 -8.44 -23.08
CA GLY A 73 -8.62 -8.56 -24.52
C GLY A 73 -10.00 -9.13 -24.89
N LEU A 74 -10.91 -9.25 -23.92
CA LEU A 74 -12.29 -9.72 -24.13
C LEU A 74 -13.19 -8.63 -24.73
N ARG A 75 -12.84 -7.35 -24.50
CA ARG A 75 -13.51 -6.17 -25.05
C ARG A 75 -12.51 -5.30 -25.77
N LYS A 76 -12.86 -4.81 -26.97
CA LYS A 76 -12.07 -3.77 -27.64
C LYS A 76 -12.51 -2.39 -27.12
N PRO A 77 -11.60 -1.49 -26.75
CA PRO A 77 -11.97 -0.13 -26.36
C PRO A 77 -12.53 0.63 -27.57
N GLY A 78 -13.70 1.26 -27.39
CA GLY A 78 -14.29 2.17 -28.37
C GLY A 78 -13.77 3.61 -28.23
N PRO A 79 -13.96 4.45 -29.26
CA PRO A 79 -13.52 5.84 -29.22
C PRO A 79 -14.44 6.69 -28.32
N LEU A 80 -13.86 7.40 -27.37
CA LEU A 80 -14.51 8.51 -26.66
C LEU A 80 -14.41 9.78 -27.50
N ALA A 81 -15.42 10.66 -27.46
CA ALA A 81 -15.38 11.94 -28.19
C ALA A 81 -14.18 12.80 -27.77
N ARG A 82 -13.73 12.63 -26.52
CA ARG A 82 -12.48 13.17 -25.99
C ARG A 82 -11.72 12.07 -25.29
N GLU A 83 -10.45 11.92 -25.64
CA GLU A 83 -9.53 11.00 -24.98
C GLU A 83 -9.31 11.45 -23.52
N LEU A 84 -9.61 10.56 -22.57
CA LEU A 84 -9.50 10.83 -21.14
C LEU A 84 -8.08 10.54 -20.64
N LYS A 85 -7.16 11.50 -20.87
CA LYS A 85 -5.79 11.41 -20.34
C LYS A 85 -5.69 12.04 -18.94
N LEU A 86 -4.81 11.48 -18.11
CA LEU A 86 -4.53 11.96 -16.75
C LEU A 86 -4.21 13.47 -16.73
N GLU A 87 -3.39 13.95 -17.68
CA GLU A 87 -2.97 15.35 -17.81
C GLU A 87 -4.15 16.33 -17.93
N TRP A 88 -5.23 15.93 -18.59
CA TRP A 88 -6.41 16.77 -18.81
C TRP A 88 -7.36 16.66 -17.63
N VAL A 89 -7.59 15.44 -17.16
CA VAL A 89 -8.53 15.20 -16.06
C VAL A 89 -8.02 15.79 -14.75
N GLN A 90 -6.72 15.72 -14.45
CA GLN A 90 -6.17 16.34 -13.23
C GLN A 90 -6.44 17.85 -13.14
N ARG A 91 -6.49 18.55 -14.28
CA ARG A 91 -6.83 19.99 -14.32
C ARG A 91 -8.29 20.24 -13.94
N LEU A 92 -9.18 19.30 -14.24
CA LEU A 92 -10.59 19.35 -13.82
C LEU A 92 -10.75 19.09 -12.32
N PHE A 93 -9.72 18.55 -11.65
CA PHE A 93 -9.71 18.11 -10.25
C PHE A 93 -8.50 18.69 -9.49
N PRO A 94 -8.41 20.02 -9.32
CA PRO A 94 -7.21 20.68 -8.80
C PRO A 94 -6.87 20.33 -7.35
N ALA A 95 -7.82 19.84 -6.55
CA ALA A 95 -7.59 19.42 -5.17
C ALA A 95 -7.34 17.91 -5.02
N THR A 96 -7.25 17.17 -6.14
CA THR A 96 -7.17 15.70 -6.14
C THR A 96 -5.77 15.21 -6.44
N LYS A 97 -5.32 14.23 -5.65
CA LYS A 97 -4.05 13.53 -5.92
C LYS A 97 -4.09 12.91 -7.33
N PRO A 98 -3.11 13.20 -8.21
CA PRO A 98 -3.05 12.60 -9.55
C PRO A 98 -3.06 11.06 -9.54
N ALA A 99 -2.54 10.45 -8.49
CA ALA A 99 -2.55 9.00 -8.29
C ALA A 99 -3.98 8.41 -8.27
N ASN A 100 -4.93 9.06 -7.59
CA ASN A 100 -6.33 8.60 -7.55
C ASN A 100 -6.96 8.64 -8.94
N ILE A 101 -6.75 9.73 -9.68
CA ILE A 101 -7.26 9.86 -11.05
C ILE A 101 -6.63 8.80 -11.93
N SER A 102 -5.31 8.61 -11.88
CA SER A 102 -4.62 7.58 -12.65
C SER A 102 -5.15 6.17 -12.36
N ARG A 103 -5.52 5.91 -11.10
CA ARG A 103 -6.03 4.62 -10.65
C ARG A 103 -7.46 4.35 -11.10
N TYR A 104 -8.35 5.33 -10.97
CA TYR A 104 -9.79 5.13 -11.11
C TYR A 104 -10.36 5.59 -12.47
N LEU A 105 -9.70 6.52 -13.17
CA LEU A 105 -10.16 7.05 -14.46
C LEU A 105 -10.35 5.95 -15.53
N PRO A 106 -9.47 4.93 -15.64
CA PRO A 106 -9.67 3.87 -16.63
C PRO A 106 -10.98 3.10 -16.44
N TYR A 107 -11.41 2.86 -15.20
CA TYR A 107 -12.70 2.22 -14.90
C TYR A 107 -13.88 3.08 -15.37
N VAL A 108 -13.84 4.39 -15.09
CA VAL A 108 -14.86 5.35 -15.54
C VAL A 108 -14.91 5.44 -17.07
N ALA A 109 -13.75 5.53 -17.72
CA ALA A 109 -13.65 5.59 -19.19
C ALA A 109 -14.21 4.32 -19.86
N ALA A 110 -13.84 3.15 -19.35
CA ALA A 110 -14.33 1.88 -19.89
C ALA A 110 -15.84 1.68 -19.65
N ALA A 111 -16.39 2.16 -18.53
CA ALA A 111 -17.83 2.14 -18.28
C ALA A 111 -18.60 3.07 -19.23
N LEU A 112 -18.11 4.30 -19.46
CA LEU A 112 -18.69 5.25 -20.41
C LEU A 112 -18.73 4.67 -21.83
N ASP A 113 -17.64 4.04 -22.26
CA ASP A 113 -17.55 3.33 -23.54
C ASP A 113 -18.55 2.16 -23.61
N ALA A 114 -18.52 1.26 -22.62
CA ALA A 114 -19.36 0.06 -22.60
C ALA A 114 -20.86 0.38 -22.64
N MET A 115 -21.27 1.52 -22.08
CA MET A 115 -22.67 1.96 -22.01
C MET A 115 -23.01 3.06 -23.04
N ARG A 116 -22.09 3.38 -23.96
CA ARG A 116 -22.28 4.32 -25.07
C ARG A 116 -22.59 5.77 -24.65
N LEU A 117 -22.04 6.21 -23.52
CA LEU A 117 -22.09 7.61 -23.06
C LEU A 117 -20.77 8.32 -23.42
N THR A 118 -20.42 8.31 -24.71
CA THR A 118 -19.09 8.72 -25.19
C THR A 118 -19.01 10.17 -25.65
N ASP A 119 -20.14 10.88 -25.72
CA ASP A 119 -20.21 12.28 -26.14
C ASP A 119 -19.70 13.26 -25.08
N GLN A 120 -19.12 14.39 -25.52
CA GLN A 120 -18.48 15.37 -24.62
C GLN A 120 -19.40 15.87 -23.48
N PRO A 121 -20.69 16.20 -23.71
CA PRO A 121 -21.59 16.56 -22.63
C PRO A 121 -21.70 15.49 -21.53
N MET A 122 -21.87 14.22 -21.90
CA MET A 122 -22.01 13.13 -20.95
C MET A 122 -20.69 12.77 -20.24
N VAL A 123 -19.57 12.85 -20.95
CA VAL A 123 -18.23 12.70 -20.34
C VAL A 123 -18.00 13.78 -19.29
N CYS A 124 -18.29 15.05 -19.61
CA CYS A 124 -18.20 16.15 -18.65
C CYS A 124 -19.18 15.97 -17.49
N ALA A 125 -20.41 15.50 -17.73
CA ALA A 125 -21.39 15.24 -16.68
C ALA A 125 -20.90 14.17 -15.69
N ALA A 126 -20.25 13.10 -16.18
CA ALA A 126 -19.66 12.07 -15.34
C ALA A 126 -18.54 12.62 -14.44
N LEU A 127 -17.57 13.33 -15.02
CA LEU A 127 -16.48 13.95 -14.27
C LEU A 127 -16.98 15.02 -13.29
N ALA A 128 -17.95 15.84 -13.71
CA ALA A 128 -18.57 16.85 -12.86
C ALA A 128 -19.33 16.22 -11.68
N THR A 129 -19.98 15.09 -11.90
CA THR A 129 -20.63 14.31 -10.84
C THR A 129 -19.60 13.78 -9.85
N ILE A 130 -18.54 13.12 -10.32
CA ILE A 130 -17.46 12.61 -9.45
C ILE A 130 -16.88 13.73 -8.58
N ARG A 131 -16.59 14.90 -9.18
CA ARG A 131 -16.05 16.05 -8.44
C ARG A 131 -17.03 16.61 -7.41
N ALA A 132 -18.32 16.65 -7.75
CA ALA A 132 -19.34 17.17 -6.86
C ALA A 132 -19.60 16.26 -5.66
N GLU A 133 -19.50 14.93 -5.82
CA GLU A 133 -19.77 13.94 -4.76
C GLU A 133 -18.54 13.61 -3.92
N SER A 134 -17.42 13.26 -4.57
CA SER A 134 -16.25 12.68 -3.87
C SER A 134 -15.04 13.60 -3.85
N GLU A 135 -14.94 14.56 -4.79
CA GLU A 135 -13.78 15.39 -5.14
C GLU A 135 -12.48 14.62 -5.35
N GLY A 136 -12.02 13.80 -4.41
CA GLY A 136 -10.83 12.97 -4.47
C GLY A 136 -10.79 11.86 -5.52
N PHE A 137 -11.83 11.74 -6.37
CA PHE A 137 -11.89 10.77 -7.48
C PHE A 137 -11.77 9.31 -7.00
N LEU A 138 -12.42 8.96 -5.90
CA LEU A 138 -12.47 7.59 -5.39
C LEU A 138 -13.92 7.19 -5.08
N PRO A 139 -14.28 5.90 -5.26
CA PRO A 139 -15.54 5.40 -4.73
C PRO A 139 -15.47 5.44 -3.20
N ILE A 140 -16.44 6.09 -2.57
CA ILE A 140 -16.48 6.27 -1.12
C ILE A 140 -17.76 5.72 -0.52
N SER A 141 -17.63 5.18 0.68
CA SER A 141 -18.78 5.02 1.57
C SER A 141 -19.06 6.34 2.27
N GLU A 142 -20.34 6.65 2.44
CA GLU A 142 -20.77 7.71 3.34
C GLU A 142 -20.25 7.44 4.76
N PHE A 143 -19.83 8.50 5.44
CA PHE A 143 -19.40 8.46 6.83
C PHE A 143 -20.57 8.70 7.77
N GLN A 144 -20.45 8.21 9.00
CA GLN A 144 -21.40 8.57 10.06
C GLN A 144 -21.34 10.08 10.31
N SER A 145 -22.51 10.70 10.44
CA SER A 145 -22.70 12.11 10.71
C SER A 145 -23.96 12.30 11.53
N GLN A 146 -24.12 13.49 12.13
CA GLN A 146 -25.36 13.87 12.82
C GLN A 146 -26.62 13.80 11.94
N PHE A 147 -26.47 13.78 10.61
CA PHE A 147 -27.59 13.74 9.67
C PHE A 147 -28.06 12.32 9.34
N ASN A 148 -27.19 11.32 9.55
CA ASN A 148 -27.51 9.91 9.29
C ASN A 148 -27.52 9.07 10.58
N THR A 149 -26.91 9.55 11.66
CA THR A 149 -26.79 8.86 12.95
C THR A 149 -27.18 9.80 14.08
N ALA A 150 -28.14 9.38 14.91
CA ALA A 150 -28.53 10.15 16.10
C ALA A 150 -27.44 10.07 17.18
N PRO A 151 -27.26 11.08 18.04
CA PRO A 151 -26.36 10.99 19.19
C PRO A 151 -26.67 9.75 20.05
N GLY A 152 -25.68 8.88 20.26
CA GLY A 152 -25.83 7.61 20.99
C GLY A 152 -26.64 6.52 20.28
N GLY A 153 -27.08 6.76 19.03
CA GLY A 153 -27.82 5.81 18.21
C GLY A 153 -26.93 4.86 17.41
N ALA A 154 -27.52 3.79 16.89
CA ALA A 154 -26.80 2.88 15.99
C ALA A 154 -26.38 3.59 14.68
N PRO A 155 -25.23 3.22 14.08
CA PRO A 155 -24.76 3.82 12.82
C PRO A 155 -25.84 3.84 11.73
N PHE A 156 -26.05 4.98 11.11
CA PHE A 156 -27.03 5.21 10.03
C PHE A 156 -28.49 4.96 10.42
N ALA A 157 -28.83 4.85 11.71
CA ALA A 157 -30.20 4.56 12.15
C ALA A 157 -31.25 5.60 11.71
N LEU A 158 -30.85 6.85 11.42
CA LEU A 158 -31.79 7.85 10.88
C LEU A 158 -32.23 7.55 9.44
N TYR A 159 -31.60 6.58 8.78
CA TYR A 159 -32.00 6.10 7.45
C TYR A 159 -33.00 4.95 7.53
N ASP A 160 -33.22 4.34 8.69
CA ASP A 160 -34.18 3.24 8.88
C ASP A 160 -35.64 3.70 8.89
N ASP A 161 -35.90 4.99 8.64
CA ASP A 161 -37.25 5.56 8.65
C ASP A 161 -38.05 5.16 7.38
N PRO A 162 -39.08 4.30 7.51
CA PRO A 162 -39.89 3.84 6.37
C PRO A 162 -40.71 4.96 5.73
N LYS A 163 -40.85 6.14 6.38
CA LYS A 163 -41.52 7.31 5.79
C LYS A 163 -40.62 8.08 4.82
N LYS A 164 -39.31 7.80 4.80
CA LYS A 164 -38.36 8.39 3.83
C LYS A 164 -38.38 7.61 2.52
N LYS A 165 -38.14 8.29 1.41
CA LYS A 165 -38.06 7.70 0.05
C LYS A 165 -36.83 6.79 -0.18
N LEU A 166 -36.23 6.24 0.87
CA LEU A 166 -35.05 5.36 0.79
C LEU A 166 -35.43 3.88 0.68
N GLY A 167 -36.68 3.52 0.98
CA GLY A 167 -37.17 2.13 0.92
C GLY A 167 -36.62 1.21 2.02
N ASN A 168 -35.92 1.77 2.99
CA ASN A 168 -35.45 1.06 4.18
C ASN A 168 -36.66 0.74 5.05
N SER A 169 -36.85 -0.53 5.40
CA SER A 169 -38.02 -1.01 6.13
C SER A 169 -37.67 -1.84 7.37
N GLN A 170 -36.39 -2.17 7.56
CA GLN A 170 -35.89 -2.96 8.68
C GLN A 170 -34.81 -2.21 9.45
N PRO A 171 -34.74 -2.36 10.79
CA PRO A 171 -33.60 -1.86 11.56
C PRO A 171 -32.28 -2.40 11.02
N GLY A 172 -31.31 -1.51 10.78
CA GLY A 172 -30.01 -1.85 10.18
C GLY A 172 -29.95 -1.73 8.65
N ASP A 173 -31.07 -1.46 7.97
CA ASP A 173 -31.09 -1.17 6.52
C ASP A 173 -30.25 0.07 6.18
N GLY A 174 -30.28 1.09 7.01
CA GLY A 174 -29.54 2.33 6.88
C GLY A 174 -28.05 2.09 6.85
N ALA A 175 -27.54 1.21 7.71
CA ALA A 175 -26.13 0.81 7.72
C ALA A 175 -25.79 -0.07 6.51
N SER A 176 -26.69 -0.98 6.14
CA SER A 176 -26.52 -1.92 5.03
C SER A 176 -26.50 -1.19 3.68
N PHE A 177 -27.42 -0.24 3.46
CA PHE A 177 -27.66 0.50 2.22
C PHE A 177 -27.29 1.98 2.32
N LYS A 178 -26.28 2.33 3.11
CA LYS A 178 -25.71 3.68 3.13
C LYS A 178 -25.14 4.10 1.77
N GLY A 179 -24.85 5.39 1.61
CA GLY A 179 -24.22 5.93 0.39
C GLY A 179 -22.91 5.21 0.04
N ARG A 180 -22.77 4.77 -1.21
CA ARG A 180 -21.56 4.13 -1.76
C ARG A 180 -21.31 4.54 -3.22
N GLY A 181 -20.06 4.46 -3.67
CA GLY A 181 -19.65 4.64 -5.07
C GLY A 181 -19.23 6.07 -5.46
N PHE A 182 -18.99 6.28 -6.76
CA PHE A 182 -18.66 7.60 -7.34
C PHE A 182 -19.88 8.55 -7.35
N VAL A 183 -21.06 7.99 -7.57
CA VAL A 183 -22.36 8.62 -7.30
C VAL A 183 -22.92 7.92 -6.07
N GLN A 184 -23.25 8.67 -5.03
CA GLN A 184 -23.69 8.08 -3.76
C GLN A 184 -25.04 7.37 -3.93
N LEU A 185 -25.00 6.04 -4.02
CA LEU A 185 -26.18 5.19 -4.04
C LEU A 185 -26.63 4.94 -2.59
N THR A 186 -27.75 5.53 -2.18
CA THR A 186 -28.25 5.48 -0.78
C THR A 186 -29.68 4.95 -0.71
N GLY A 187 -29.95 4.02 0.20
CA GLY A 187 -31.26 3.44 0.48
C GLY A 187 -31.56 2.16 -0.29
N ARG A 188 -32.21 1.20 0.36
CA ARG A 188 -32.58 -0.12 -0.18
C ARG A 188 -33.24 -0.04 -1.56
N ALA A 189 -34.17 0.90 -1.76
CA ALA A 189 -34.88 1.06 -3.04
C ALA A 189 -33.92 1.34 -4.21
N ASN A 190 -32.86 2.13 -3.97
CA ASN A 190 -31.87 2.42 -4.99
C ASN A 190 -30.97 1.21 -5.28
N TYR A 191 -30.59 0.44 -4.25
CA TYR A 191 -29.83 -0.80 -4.44
C TYR A 191 -30.65 -1.85 -5.22
N GLU A 192 -31.95 -1.97 -4.92
CA GLU A 192 -32.90 -2.83 -5.63
C GLU A 192 -33.12 -2.40 -7.09
N THR A 193 -33.13 -1.10 -7.36
CA THR A 193 -33.33 -0.57 -8.72
C THR A 193 -32.07 -0.73 -9.58
N TYR A 194 -30.92 -0.31 -9.06
CA TYR A 194 -29.70 -0.20 -9.86
C TYR A 194 -28.88 -1.49 -9.91
N GLY A 195 -28.98 -2.37 -8.91
CA GLY A 195 -28.28 -3.66 -8.91
C GLY A 195 -28.61 -4.52 -10.15
N PRO A 196 -29.89 -4.86 -10.38
CA PRO A 196 -30.31 -5.58 -11.57
C PRO A 196 -29.97 -4.86 -12.89
N ALA A 197 -30.06 -3.53 -12.92
CA ALA A 197 -29.75 -2.73 -14.11
C ALA A 197 -28.30 -2.89 -14.59
N ILE A 198 -27.36 -3.10 -13.65
CA ILE A 198 -25.95 -3.38 -13.98
C ILE A 198 -25.60 -4.88 -13.89
N GLY A 199 -26.57 -5.74 -13.55
CA GLY A 199 -26.42 -7.19 -13.45
C GLY A 199 -25.66 -7.69 -12.22
N VAL A 200 -25.76 -6.98 -11.09
CA VAL A 200 -25.12 -7.33 -9.81
C VAL A 200 -26.17 -7.32 -8.69
N ASP A 201 -26.19 -8.36 -7.85
CA ASP A 201 -27.07 -8.40 -6.67
C ASP A 201 -26.50 -7.54 -5.54
N LEU A 202 -26.83 -6.24 -5.58
CA LEU A 202 -26.43 -5.28 -4.56
C LEU A 202 -27.29 -5.36 -3.29
N LEU A 203 -28.41 -6.09 -3.29
CA LEU A 203 -29.19 -6.31 -2.07
C LEU A 203 -28.51 -7.33 -1.17
N ALA A 204 -28.02 -8.44 -1.75
CA ALA A 204 -27.24 -9.42 -1.02
C ALA A 204 -25.81 -8.92 -0.72
N HIS A 205 -25.24 -8.10 -1.61
CA HIS A 205 -23.85 -7.67 -1.54
C HIS A 205 -23.67 -6.15 -1.73
N PRO A 206 -24.19 -5.31 -0.80
CA PRO A 206 -24.18 -3.85 -0.96
C PRO A 206 -22.78 -3.25 -1.02
N ASP A 207 -21.77 -3.89 -0.42
CA ASP A 207 -20.39 -3.38 -0.43
C ASP A 207 -19.74 -3.42 -1.83
N LEU A 208 -20.26 -4.24 -2.75
CA LEU A 208 -19.82 -4.23 -4.15
C LEU A 208 -20.03 -2.87 -4.81
N ALA A 209 -20.92 -2.01 -4.32
CA ALA A 209 -21.11 -0.66 -4.85
C ALA A 209 -19.84 0.23 -4.75
N ASN A 210 -18.85 -0.14 -3.93
CA ASN A 210 -17.55 0.52 -3.87
C ASN A 210 -16.45 -0.16 -4.71
N ALA A 211 -16.71 -1.36 -5.27
CA ALA A 211 -15.78 -1.98 -6.20
C ALA A 211 -15.64 -1.06 -7.44
N PRO A 212 -14.42 -0.74 -7.92
CA PRO A 212 -14.20 0.31 -8.93
C PRO A 212 -15.01 0.12 -10.21
N GLU A 213 -15.08 -1.12 -10.72
CA GLU A 213 -15.85 -1.49 -11.89
C GLU A 213 -17.36 -1.26 -11.66
N VAL A 214 -17.88 -1.71 -10.51
CA VAL A 214 -19.29 -1.56 -10.16
C VAL A 214 -19.64 -0.10 -9.93
N ALA A 215 -18.83 0.65 -9.19
CA ALA A 215 -19.02 2.06 -8.91
C ALA A 215 -19.03 2.89 -10.20
N ALA A 216 -18.14 2.59 -11.15
CA ALA A 216 -18.11 3.23 -12.45
C ALA A 216 -19.37 2.90 -13.27
N CYS A 217 -19.79 1.63 -13.31
CA CYS A 217 -21.03 1.23 -13.97
C CYS A 217 -22.27 1.85 -13.31
N LEU A 218 -22.33 1.98 -11.99
CA LEU A 218 -23.42 2.67 -11.27
C LEU A 218 -23.51 4.14 -11.67
N LEU A 219 -22.38 4.86 -11.70
CA LEU A 219 -22.31 6.25 -12.16
C LEU A 219 -22.86 6.40 -13.59
N VAL A 220 -22.40 5.55 -14.50
CA VAL A 220 -22.78 5.65 -15.90
C VAL A 220 -24.21 5.18 -16.14
N GLN A 221 -24.69 4.15 -15.44
CA GLN A 221 -26.08 3.70 -15.49
C GLN A 221 -27.04 4.78 -14.98
N PHE A 222 -26.69 5.45 -13.89
CA PHE A 222 -27.47 6.57 -13.37
C PHE A 222 -27.59 7.68 -14.42
N LEU A 223 -26.46 8.08 -15.04
CA LEU A 223 -26.44 9.11 -16.07
C LEU A 223 -27.17 8.67 -17.34
N ALA A 224 -27.11 7.38 -17.70
CA ALA A 224 -27.81 6.82 -18.85
C ALA A 224 -29.33 6.98 -18.69
N ASN A 225 -29.87 6.73 -17.49
CA ASN A 225 -31.29 6.92 -17.18
C ASN A 225 -31.75 8.38 -17.34
N GLN A 226 -30.84 9.35 -17.19
CA GLN A 226 -31.10 10.78 -17.32
C GLN A 226 -30.59 11.39 -18.62
N ALA A 227 -30.04 10.59 -19.55
CA ALA A 227 -29.16 11.10 -20.60
C ALA A 227 -29.83 12.08 -21.56
N ALA A 228 -31.08 11.82 -21.97
CA ALA A 228 -31.80 12.71 -22.88
C ALA A 228 -32.02 14.09 -22.26
N ALA A 229 -32.57 14.11 -21.04
CA ALA A 229 -32.88 15.35 -20.33
C ALA A 229 -31.62 16.08 -19.83
N MET A 230 -30.56 15.33 -19.49
CA MET A 230 -29.23 15.87 -19.17
C MET A 230 -28.65 16.60 -20.38
N ARG A 231 -28.66 15.99 -21.57
CA ARG A 231 -28.16 16.62 -22.80
C ARG A 231 -28.92 17.90 -23.14
N GLU A 232 -30.24 17.91 -22.98
CA GLU A 232 -31.06 19.12 -23.18
C GLU A 232 -30.65 20.24 -22.22
N ASP A 233 -30.51 19.94 -20.92
CA ASP A 233 -30.11 20.93 -19.93
C ASP A 233 -28.68 21.44 -20.15
N LEU A 234 -27.75 20.57 -20.53
CA LEU A 234 -26.37 20.96 -20.85
C LEU A 234 -26.29 21.81 -22.13
N ALA A 235 -27.05 21.46 -23.17
CA ALA A 235 -27.12 22.24 -24.41
C ALA A 235 -27.70 23.64 -24.18
N ALA A 236 -28.65 23.78 -23.25
CA ALA A 236 -29.24 25.06 -22.85
C ALA A 236 -28.41 25.82 -21.79
N GLY A 237 -27.23 25.32 -21.39
CA GLY A 237 -26.41 25.93 -20.33
C GLY A 237 -27.03 25.88 -18.93
N ARG A 238 -28.09 25.08 -18.72
CA ARG A 238 -28.84 24.95 -17.46
C ARG A 238 -28.15 23.99 -16.47
N LEU A 239 -26.89 24.29 -16.12
CA LEU A 239 -26.04 23.42 -15.27
C LEU A 239 -26.65 23.12 -13.88
N ALA A 240 -27.45 24.04 -13.33
CA ALA A 240 -28.16 23.80 -12.07
C ALA A 240 -29.23 22.71 -12.19
N ARG A 241 -30.01 22.70 -13.29
CA ARG A 241 -30.99 21.66 -13.58
C ARG A 241 -30.31 20.33 -13.88
N ALA A 242 -29.22 20.36 -14.66
CA ALA A 242 -28.38 19.19 -14.90
C ALA A 242 -27.91 18.55 -13.57
N ARG A 243 -27.43 19.36 -12.61
CA ARG A 243 -27.03 18.85 -11.30
C ARG A 243 -28.19 18.31 -10.45
N GLN A 244 -29.34 18.98 -10.47
CA GLN A 244 -30.55 18.52 -9.77
C GLN A 244 -31.01 17.14 -10.25
N ARG A 245 -30.77 16.78 -11.52
CA ARG A 245 -31.08 15.42 -12.01
C ARG A 245 -30.22 14.32 -11.40
N VAL A 246 -29.06 14.66 -10.84
CA VAL A 246 -28.15 13.69 -10.22
C VAL A 246 -28.45 13.51 -8.74
N ASN A 247 -28.52 14.60 -7.98
CA ASN A 247 -28.63 14.52 -6.51
C ASN A 247 -29.97 15.03 -5.96
N GLY A 248 -30.96 15.33 -6.82
CA GLY A 248 -32.24 15.92 -6.39
C GLY A 248 -32.16 17.33 -5.79
N GLY A 249 -30.97 17.95 -5.81
CA GLY A 249 -30.69 19.25 -5.17
C GLY A 249 -29.45 19.95 -5.75
N ALA A 250 -29.01 21.04 -5.10
CA ALA A 250 -27.90 21.89 -5.56
C ALA A 250 -26.56 21.62 -4.83
N HIS A 251 -26.47 20.59 -3.99
CA HIS A 251 -25.24 20.27 -3.27
C HIS A 251 -24.08 19.96 -4.24
N GLY A 252 -22.95 20.65 -4.04
CA GLY A 252 -21.76 20.54 -4.89
C GLY A 252 -21.90 21.21 -6.27
N LEU A 253 -22.90 22.08 -6.48
CA LEU A 253 -23.15 22.75 -7.77
C LEU A 253 -21.94 23.58 -8.27
N ASP A 254 -21.21 24.23 -7.37
CA ASP A 254 -20.05 25.03 -7.78
C ASP A 254 -18.94 24.15 -8.35
N ARG A 255 -18.61 23.06 -7.64
CA ARG A 255 -17.67 22.03 -8.12
C ARG A 255 -18.12 21.42 -9.45
N PHE A 256 -19.43 21.16 -9.60
CA PHE A 256 -20.02 20.66 -10.85
C PHE A 256 -19.83 21.66 -12.00
N ARG A 257 -20.16 22.94 -11.79
CA ARG A 257 -20.01 24.02 -12.77
C ARG A 257 -18.56 24.24 -13.17
N ASP A 258 -17.64 24.17 -12.22
CA ASP A 258 -16.23 24.41 -12.47
C ASP A 258 -15.61 23.36 -13.39
N VAL A 259 -16.07 22.10 -13.34
CA VAL A 259 -15.66 21.10 -14.35
C VAL A 259 -16.03 21.55 -15.75
N PHE A 260 -17.24 22.05 -16.00
CA PHE A 260 -17.63 22.52 -17.32
C PHE A 260 -16.84 23.76 -17.77
N LYS A 261 -16.56 24.70 -16.84
CA LYS A 261 -15.75 25.89 -17.13
C LYS A 261 -14.31 25.50 -17.51
N ILE A 262 -13.67 24.64 -16.72
CA ILE A 262 -12.29 24.20 -16.97
C ILE A 262 -12.25 23.28 -18.21
N ALA A 263 -13.25 22.43 -18.41
CA ALA A 263 -13.35 21.60 -19.62
C ALA A 263 -13.44 22.44 -20.89
N ALA A 264 -14.09 23.62 -20.86
CA ALA A 264 -14.13 24.53 -21.99
C ALA A 264 -12.75 25.13 -22.33
N THR A 265 -11.85 25.28 -21.35
CA THR A 265 -10.48 25.76 -21.59
C THR A 265 -9.53 24.63 -21.99
N VAL A 266 -9.77 23.42 -21.46
CA VAL A 266 -8.95 22.22 -21.70
C VAL A 266 -9.31 21.51 -23.02
N TRP A 267 -10.60 21.46 -23.37
CA TRP A 267 -11.13 20.81 -24.59
C TRP A 267 -11.93 21.79 -25.44
N PRO A 268 -11.27 22.71 -26.17
CA PRO A 268 -11.98 23.65 -27.02
C PRO A 268 -12.82 22.90 -28.07
N THR A 269 -14.08 23.31 -28.19
CA THR A 269 -14.98 22.86 -29.27
C THR A 269 -14.43 23.35 -30.61
N ALA A 270 -14.42 22.47 -31.61
CA ALA A 270 -14.17 22.91 -32.99
C ALA A 270 -15.17 24.02 -33.35
N PRO A 271 -14.74 25.11 -34.01
CA PRO A 271 -15.64 26.20 -34.34
C PRO A 271 -16.71 25.71 -35.34
N SER A 272 -17.98 25.97 -35.02
CA SER A 272 -19.11 25.77 -35.92
C SER A 272 -19.01 26.76 -37.10
N PRO A 273 -19.35 26.38 -38.35
CA PRO A 273 -19.19 27.26 -39.49
C PRO A 273 -20.29 28.31 -39.49
N ALA A 274 -19.99 29.51 -38.98
CA ALA A 274 -20.86 30.67 -39.09
C ALA A 274 -20.17 31.77 -39.90
N GLY A 275 -20.79 32.14 -41.03
CA GLY A 275 -20.63 33.43 -41.68
C GLY A 275 -19.38 33.60 -42.54
N LYS A 276 -19.58 33.64 -43.87
CA LYS A 276 -18.61 34.16 -44.83
C LYS A 276 -18.25 35.61 -44.46
N THR A 277 -17.07 35.83 -43.90
CA THR A 277 -16.36 37.11 -44.02
C THR A 277 -14.97 36.83 -44.54
N THR A 278 -14.74 37.30 -45.76
CA THR A 278 -13.46 37.27 -46.47
C THR A 278 -12.46 38.17 -45.75
N ALA A 279 -11.50 37.58 -45.04
CA ALA A 279 -10.28 38.24 -44.60
C ALA A 279 -9.08 37.37 -44.97
N ALA A 280 -8.14 37.97 -45.71
CA ALA A 280 -7.02 37.33 -46.38
C ALA A 280 -6.15 36.48 -45.42
N SER A 281 -5.93 35.22 -45.80
CA SER A 281 -5.04 34.31 -45.09
C SER A 281 -3.57 34.68 -45.33
N LYS A 282 -2.92 35.29 -44.33
CA LYS A 282 -1.47 35.11 -44.17
C LYS A 282 -1.25 33.71 -43.59
N LYS A 283 -0.66 32.81 -44.39
CA LYS A 283 -0.18 31.50 -43.93
C LYS A 283 0.80 31.71 -42.78
N LYS A 284 0.36 31.57 -41.53
CA LYS A 284 1.26 31.28 -40.41
C LYS A 284 1.67 29.83 -40.56
N ALA A 285 2.97 29.61 -40.72
CA ALA A 285 3.57 28.29 -40.67
C ALA A 285 3.10 27.56 -39.40
N ALA A 286 2.70 26.30 -39.56
CA ALA A 286 2.36 25.43 -38.43
C ALA A 286 3.57 25.36 -37.50
N THR A 287 3.47 25.95 -36.32
CA THR A 287 4.46 25.80 -35.25
C THR A 287 4.44 24.35 -34.80
N SER A 288 5.58 23.66 -34.89
CA SER A 288 5.74 22.32 -34.33
C SER A 288 5.42 22.37 -32.83
N LYS A 289 4.48 21.56 -32.36
CA LYS A 289 4.12 21.47 -30.94
C LYS A 289 5.36 21.10 -30.10
N LYS A 290 5.60 21.85 -29.02
CA LYS A 290 6.77 21.72 -28.10
C LYS A 290 6.65 20.44 -27.26
N ARG A 291 7.76 19.73 -27.05
CA ARG A 291 7.84 18.53 -26.18
C ARG A 291 7.75 18.93 -24.69
N SER A 292 7.20 18.07 -23.85
CA SER A 292 7.14 18.28 -22.40
C SER A 292 8.46 17.83 -21.74
N LEU A 293 9.12 18.73 -21.02
CA LEU A 293 10.40 18.50 -20.31
C LEU A 293 10.19 18.83 -18.84
N THR A 294 10.11 17.81 -17.98
CA THR A 294 9.57 17.98 -16.62
C THR A 294 10.47 17.43 -15.51
N VAL A 295 11.75 17.14 -15.79
CA VAL A 295 12.69 16.71 -14.74
C VAL A 295 12.99 17.86 -13.79
N ARG A 296 13.10 17.56 -12.50
CA ARG A 296 13.52 18.50 -11.45
C ARG A 296 14.84 18.07 -10.83
N LYS A 297 15.50 19.05 -10.21
CA LYS A 297 16.69 18.82 -9.39
C LYS A 297 16.36 17.99 -8.15
N ASP A 298 17.17 16.99 -7.84
CA ASP A 298 17.00 16.18 -6.63
C ASP A 298 17.18 17.04 -5.36
N PRO A 299 16.30 16.91 -4.33
CA PRO A 299 16.50 17.53 -3.02
C PRO A 299 17.84 17.13 -2.39
N THR A 300 18.39 17.92 -1.48
CA THR A 300 19.58 17.49 -0.73
C THR A 300 19.21 16.35 0.23
N ASP A 301 19.89 15.21 0.14
CA ASP A 301 19.77 14.08 1.07
C ASP A 301 21.17 13.70 1.55
N LEU A 302 21.37 13.68 2.88
CA LEU A 302 22.65 13.36 3.49
C LEU A 302 23.03 11.87 3.36
N ASN A 303 22.07 11.02 2.98
CA ASN A 303 22.30 9.58 2.78
C ASN A 303 22.76 9.25 1.35
N ASP A 304 22.80 10.23 0.44
CA ASP A 304 23.37 10.04 -0.90
C ASP A 304 24.85 9.68 -0.79
N ARG A 305 25.22 8.50 -1.26
CA ARG A 305 26.63 8.07 -1.29
C ARG A 305 27.39 8.83 -2.36
N ALA A 306 28.41 9.57 -1.98
CA ALA A 306 29.29 10.25 -2.93
C ALA A 306 30.10 9.23 -3.75
N TYR A 307 30.25 9.50 -5.04
CA TYR A 307 31.16 8.75 -5.91
C TYR A 307 32.59 9.23 -5.67
N LEU A 308 33.47 8.28 -5.36
CA LEU A 308 34.91 8.51 -5.24
C LEU A 308 35.60 7.64 -6.30
N PRO A 309 36.11 8.23 -7.40
CA PRO A 309 36.70 7.43 -8.48
C PRO A 309 37.99 6.75 -8.02
N PRO A 310 38.29 5.54 -8.54
CA PRO A 310 39.60 4.95 -8.37
C PRO A 310 40.67 5.80 -9.09
N PRO A 311 41.91 5.85 -8.58
CA PRO A 311 42.99 6.62 -9.20
C PRO A 311 43.50 5.93 -10.47
N VAL A 312 42.78 6.11 -11.58
CA VAL A 312 43.11 5.57 -12.91
C VAL A 312 43.31 6.70 -13.91
N GLY A 313 44.23 6.50 -14.86
CA GLY A 313 44.47 7.46 -15.94
C GLY A 313 43.25 7.56 -16.87
N LEU A 314 42.82 8.79 -17.17
CA LEU A 314 41.77 9.05 -18.14
C LEU A 314 42.32 9.05 -19.56
N GLN A 315 41.53 8.53 -20.50
CA GLN A 315 41.80 8.68 -21.93
C GLN A 315 41.56 10.14 -22.34
N GLU A 316 42.17 10.59 -23.45
CA GLU A 316 41.91 11.93 -23.99
C GLU A 316 40.49 12.08 -24.54
N VAL A 317 39.95 10.98 -25.10
CA VAL A 317 38.58 10.84 -25.58
C VAL A 317 38.06 9.45 -25.22
N PHE A 318 36.78 9.36 -24.89
CA PHE A 318 36.12 8.09 -24.60
C PHE A 318 34.69 8.08 -25.14
N PRO A 319 34.21 7.00 -25.78
CA PRO A 319 35.02 5.92 -26.36
C PRO A 319 36.02 6.46 -27.38
N THR A 320 37.04 5.68 -27.74
CA THR A 320 37.98 6.07 -28.80
C THR A 320 37.26 6.17 -30.15
N ASP A 321 37.79 6.91 -31.12
CA ASP A 321 37.21 6.99 -32.48
C ASP A 321 37.10 5.61 -33.15
N ALA A 322 38.07 4.73 -32.90
CA ALA A 322 38.04 3.35 -33.39
C ALA A 322 36.88 2.56 -32.75
N ASP A 323 36.66 2.72 -31.45
CA ASP A 323 35.53 2.12 -30.75
C ASP A 323 34.20 2.68 -31.24
N MET A 324 34.11 4.01 -31.44
CA MET A 324 32.89 4.64 -31.98
C MET A 324 32.56 4.08 -33.37
N ALA A 325 33.54 4.03 -34.28
CA ALA A 325 33.36 3.49 -35.63
C ALA A 325 32.90 2.02 -35.61
N LYS A 326 33.40 1.23 -34.65
CA LYS A 326 33.07 -0.19 -34.50
C LYS A 326 31.71 -0.43 -33.85
N TYR A 327 31.39 0.30 -32.78
CA TYR A 327 30.31 -0.03 -31.86
C TYR A 327 29.06 0.84 -32.05
N MET A 328 29.18 2.11 -32.44
CA MET A 328 28.01 2.99 -32.60
C MET A 328 27.03 2.52 -33.69
N PRO A 329 27.48 2.06 -34.88
CA PRO A 329 26.55 1.48 -35.85
C PRO A 329 25.81 0.24 -35.34
N ARG A 330 26.46 -0.59 -34.51
CA ARG A 330 25.85 -1.76 -33.88
C ARG A 330 24.82 -1.35 -32.83
N TYR A 331 25.15 -0.37 -32.00
CA TYR A 331 24.26 0.14 -30.98
C TYR A 331 22.98 0.76 -31.57
N THR A 332 23.12 1.52 -32.67
CA THR A 332 21.96 2.04 -33.41
C THR A 332 21.09 0.92 -33.98
N ARG A 333 21.69 -0.13 -34.56
CA ARG A 333 20.94 -1.32 -35.05
C ARG A 333 20.29 -2.14 -33.94
N ALA A 334 20.88 -2.12 -32.74
CA ALA A 334 20.30 -2.77 -31.57
C ALA A 334 18.97 -2.13 -31.12
N GLY A 335 18.65 -0.92 -31.59
CA GLY A 335 17.36 -0.26 -31.34
C GLY A 335 17.26 0.39 -29.97
N LEU A 336 18.38 0.72 -29.34
CA LEU A 336 18.44 1.21 -27.95
C LEU A 336 18.40 2.74 -27.82
N ILE A 337 18.34 3.46 -28.95
CA ILE A 337 18.09 4.91 -29.00
C ILE A 337 16.59 5.15 -28.98
N LEU A 338 16.07 5.47 -27.81
CA LEU A 338 14.64 5.58 -27.55
C LEU A 338 14.05 6.94 -27.95
N ASN A 339 12.73 7.02 -28.03
CA ASN A 339 12.00 8.25 -28.32
C ASN A 339 10.84 8.42 -27.33
N GLN A 340 10.93 9.42 -26.44
CA GLN A 340 9.93 9.70 -25.41
C GLN A 340 8.63 10.33 -25.94
N GLY A 341 8.60 10.72 -27.21
CA GLY A 341 7.42 11.35 -27.80
C GLY A 341 7.13 12.72 -27.19
N GLN A 342 5.89 12.91 -26.74
CA GLN A 342 5.38 14.18 -26.20
C GLN A 342 5.21 14.18 -24.68
N GLU A 343 5.34 13.01 -24.02
CA GLU A 343 5.18 12.87 -22.58
C GLU A 343 6.42 13.38 -21.84
N GLY A 344 6.22 13.96 -20.64
CA GLY A 344 7.27 14.37 -19.71
C GLY A 344 7.96 13.18 -19.02
N ALA A 345 8.26 12.11 -19.75
CA ALA A 345 8.79 10.85 -19.24
C ALA A 345 10.33 10.77 -19.28
N CYS A 346 11.03 11.90 -19.45
CA CYS A 346 12.47 11.94 -19.67
C CYS A 346 13.30 11.28 -18.55
N THR A 347 12.86 11.28 -17.29
CA THR A 347 13.54 10.51 -16.23
C THR A 347 13.57 9.01 -16.52
N GLY A 348 12.43 8.44 -16.92
CA GLY A 348 12.34 7.01 -17.25
C GLY A 348 13.14 6.65 -18.51
N PHE A 349 13.09 7.51 -19.53
CA PHE A 349 13.82 7.30 -20.78
C PHE A 349 15.33 7.51 -20.65
N GLY A 350 15.77 8.53 -19.90
CA GLY A 350 17.18 8.78 -19.63
C GLY A 350 17.81 7.62 -18.88
N LEU A 351 17.14 7.12 -17.83
CA LEU A 351 17.61 5.96 -17.08
C LEU A 351 17.58 4.68 -17.94
N ALA A 352 16.52 4.45 -18.71
CA ALA A 352 16.47 3.34 -19.67
C ALA A 352 17.64 3.37 -20.66
N GLY A 353 18.04 4.56 -21.12
CA GLY A 353 19.23 4.75 -21.95
C GLY A 353 20.51 4.23 -21.30
N VAL A 354 20.74 4.58 -20.04
CA VAL A 354 21.89 4.08 -19.26
C VAL A 354 21.82 2.56 -19.08
N VAL A 355 20.68 2.04 -18.61
CA VAL A 355 20.53 0.60 -18.33
C VAL A 355 20.68 -0.23 -19.61
N ASN A 356 20.11 0.23 -20.72
CA ASN A 356 20.27 -0.44 -22.01
C ASN A 356 21.72 -0.47 -22.48
N TYR A 357 22.45 0.64 -22.34
CA TYR A 357 23.88 0.69 -22.66
C TYR A 357 24.67 -0.31 -21.82
N LEU A 358 24.46 -0.34 -20.50
CA LEU A 358 25.15 -1.26 -19.59
C LEU A 358 24.82 -2.73 -19.89
N ARG A 359 23.54 -3.04 -20.18
CA ARG A 359 23.11 -4.39 -20.58
C ARG A 359 23.74 -4.81 -21.91
N TRP A 360 23.82 -3.88 -22.87
CA TRP A 360 24.42 -4.13 -24.16
C TRP A 360 25.93 -4.38 -24.09
N ALA A 361 26.64 -3.58 -23.30
CA ALA A 361 28.06 -3.80 -23.03
C ALA A 361 28.30 -5.14 -22.32
N LYS A 362 27.53 -5.45 -21.26
CA LYS A 362 27.62 -6.72 -20.52
C LYS A 362 27.33 -7.94 -21.41
N ALA A 363 26.44 -7.81 -22.38
CA ALA A 363 26.10 -8.87 -23.33
C ALA A 363 27.12 -9.02 -24.48
N GLY A 364 28.23 -8.29 -24.49
CA GLY A 364 29.25 -8.37 -25.52
C GLY A 364 28.88 -7.66 -26.83
N TYR A 365 28.16 -6.54 -26.74
CA TYR A 365 27.82 -5.67 -27.88
C TYR A 365 27.02 -6.33 -29.01
N PRO A 366 25.88 -7.00 -28.73
CA PRO A 366 25.09 -7.69 -29.74
C PRO A 366 24.44 -6.74 -30.76
N GLU A 367 24.13 -7.24 -31.96
CA GLU A 367 23.45 -6.48 -33.02
C GLU A 367 21.97 -6.20 -32.71
N LYS A 368 21.36 -6.95 -31.79
CA LYS A 368 19.99 -6.77 -31.30
C LYS A 368 19.92 -7.04 -29.81
N LEU A 369 19.21 -6.19 -29.08
CA LEU A 369 18.93 -6.39 -27.66
C LEU A 369 17.57 -5.79 -27.30
N PRO A 370 16.67 -6.53 -26.62
CA PRO A 370 15.43 -5.94 -26.12
C PRO A 370 15.71 -4.82 -25.11
N SER A 371 15.02 -3.68 -25.27
CA SER A 371 15.08 -2.57 -24.31
C SER A 371 14.41 -2.93 -22.98
N VAL A 372 14.89 -2.35 -21.88
CA VAL A 372 14.11 -2.26 -20.63
C VAL A 372 12.97 -1.26 -20.78
N SER A 373 11.95 -1.35 -19.92
CA SER A 373 10.76 -0.48 -19.96
C SER A 373 11.04 0.93 -19.39
N PRO A 374 11.03 2.00 -20.20
CA PRO A 374 11.07 3.38 -19.71
C PRO A 374 9.78 3.74 -18.96
N ARG A 375 8.65 3.12 -19.31
CA ARG A 375 7.36 3.31 -18.65
C ARG A 375 7.43 2.89 -17.19
N MET A 376 8.03 1.73 -16.89
CA MET A 376 8.23 1.27 -15.52
C MET A 376 9.11 2.23 -14.72
N PHE A 377 10.23 2.69 -15.29
CA PHE A 377 11.07 3.68 -14.62
C PHE A 377 10.36 4.99 -14.37
N TYR A 378 9.62 5.51 -15.34
CA TYR A 378 8.89 6.77 -15.18
C TYR A 378 7.80 6.67 -14.10
N ASN A 379 7.02 5.58 -14.12
CA ASN A 379 5.98 5.35 -13.11
C ASN A 379 6.59 5.23 -11.71
N PHE A 380 7.71 4.53 -11.56
CA PHE A 380 8.40 4.44 -10.27
C PHE A 380 9.16 5.70 -9.88
N ALA A 381 9.63 6.49 -10.83
CA ALA A 381 10.24 7.78 -10.54
C ALA A 381 9.27 8.69 -9.82
N ARG A 382 8.03 8.78 -10.32
CA ARG A 382 6.94 9.53 -9.68
C ARG A 382 6.51 8.92 -8.34
N ARG A 383 6.62 7.60 -8.19
CA ARG A 383 6.25 6.88 -6.96
C ARG A 383 7.23 7.12 -5.81
N TYR A 384 8.52 7.07 -6.11
CA TYR A 384 9.60 7.22 -5.13
C TYR A 384 10.07 8.67 -4.99
N ASP A 385 9.37 9.60 -5.63
CA ASP A 385 9.68 11.00 -5.52
C ASP A 385 9.31 11.53 -4.13
N GLU A 386 10.16 12.40 -3.58
CA GLU A 386 9.99 12.97 -2.24
C GLU A 386 8.87 14.03 -2.19
N TYR A 387 8.31 14.38 -3.35
CA TYR A 387 7.22 15.34 -3.51
C TYR A 387 5.83 14.70 -3.54
N ALA A 388 5.68 13.40 -3.24
CA ALA A 388 4.40 12.69 -3.28
C ALA A 388 3.25 13.50 -2.62
N GLY A 389 2.29 13.99 -3.44
CA GLY A 389 1.13 14.75 -2.96
C GLY A 389 0.99 16.20 -3.45
N GLU A 390 2.01 16.78 -4.06
CA GLU A 390 1.89 18.09 -4.72
C GLU A 390 1.34 17.94 -6.17
N ASN A 391 0.64 18.95 -6.70
CA ASN A 391 0.17 18.96 -8.08
C ASN A 391 1.33 19.24 -9.07
N TYR A 392 2.24 18.28 -9.30
CA TYR A 392 3.39 18.47 -10.19
C TYR A 392 3.38 17.52 -11.40
N GLU A 393 3.79 18.07 -12.56
CA GLU A 393 3.91 17.36 -13.85
C GLU A 393 5.30 16.70 -14.06
N GLY A 394 6.17 16.69 -13.04
CA GLY A 394 7.59 16.26 -13.12
C GLY A 394 7.99 15.02 -12.32
N SER A 395 9.25 14.60 -12.45
CA SER A 395 9.87 13.58 -11.57
C SER A 395 11.38 13.81 -11.39
N THR A 396 11.99 13.16 -10.39
CA THR A 396 13.41 13.28 -10.05
C THR A 396 14.28 12.12 -10.56
N CYS A 397 15.59 12.34 -10.69
CA CYS A 397 16.55 11.30 -11.04
C CYS A 397 16.68 10.28 -9.89
N ARG A 398 16.76 10.76 -8.65
CA ARG A 398 16.79 9.90 -7.46
C ARG A 398 15.54 9.03 -7.35
N GLY A 399 14.34 9.56 -7.62
CA GLY A 399 13.11 8.78 -7.61
C GLY A 399 13.19 7.58 -8.56
N ALA A 400 13.68 7.79 -9.79
CA ALA A 400 13.85 6.72 -10.77
C ALA A 400 14.84 5.63 -10.29
N LEU A 401 15.95 6.05 -9.68
CA LEU A 401 16.97 5.15 -9.11
C LEU A 401 16.44 4.36 -7.91
N LYS A 402 15.72 5.01 -6.98
CA LYS A 402 15.03 4.34 -5.86
C LYS A 402 14.02 3.30 -6.38
N GLY A 403 13.30 3.62 -7.45
CA GLY A 403 12.44 2.69 -8.16
C GLY A 403 13.19 1.46 -8.67
N TRP A 404 14.28 1.67 -9.39
CA TRP A 404 15.11 0.58 -9.92
C TRP A 404 15.75 -0.26 -8.81
N PHE A 405 16.23 0.38 -7.74
CA PHE A 405 16.85 -0.26 -6.59
C PHE A 405 15.90 -1.24 -5.88
N ASN A 406 14.64 -0.84 -5.68
CA ASN A 406 13.67 -1.64 -4.93
C ASN A 406 12.97 -2.72 -5.77
N HIS A 407 12.84 -2.53 -7.09
CA HIS A 407 12.00 -3.39 -7.93
C HIS A 407 12.73 -4.08 -9.09
N GLY A 408 13.94 -3.64 -9.43
CA GLY A 408 14.52 -3.94 -10.75
C GLY A 408 13.73 -3.27 -11.88
N VAL A 409 13.92 -3.74 -13.12
CA VAL A 409 13.19 -3.25 -14.29
C VAL A 409 12.83 -4.38 -15.25
N CYS A 410 11.57 -4.40 -15.72
CA CYS A 410 11.10 -5.35 -16.72
C CYS A 410 11.47 -4.91 -18.15
N MET A 411 11.27 -5.80 -19.12
CA MET A 411 11.51 -5.48 -20.52
C MET A 411 10.40 -4.58 -21.08
N GLU A 412 10.69 -3.85 -22.15
CA GLU A 412 9.70 -3.00 -22.84
C GLU A 412 8.46 -3.79 -23.28
N GLU A 413 8.61 -5.06 -23.65
CA GLU A 413 7.50 -5.94 -24.01
C GLU A 413 6.56 -6.29 -22.84
N ASP A 414 7.04 -6.18 -21.60
CA ASP A 414 6.25 -6.45 -20.39
C ASP A 414 5.46 -5.22 -19.96
N TRP A 415 6.02 -4.03 -20.17
CA TRP A 415 5.34 -2.78 -19.87
C TRP A 415 5.67 -1.71 -20.92
N PRO A 416 5.01 -1.74 -22.07
CA PRO A 416 5.34 -0.88 -23.20
C PRO A 416 4.97 0.58 -22.93
N PHE A 417 5.79 1.47 -23.46
CA PHE A 417 5.46 2.89 -23.54
C PHE A 417 4.43 3.18 -24.64
N SER A 418 3.53 4.13 -24.39
CA SER A 418 2.46 4.53 -25.30
C SER A 418 2.01 5.95 -24.96
N ASP A 419 1.89 6.80 -25.98
CA ASP A 419 1.53 8.22 -25.89
C ASP A 419 0.02 8.45 -25.62
N THR A 420 -0.80 7.41 -25.79
CA THR A 420 -2.27 7.53 -25.85
C THR A 420 -3.03 6.58 -24.91
N ASN A 421 -2.41 5.50 -24.47
CA ASN A 421 -3.04 4.59 -23.50
C ASN A 421 -1.97 4.02 -22.59
N ALA A 422 -2.06 4.26 -21.28
CA ALA A 422 -1.20 3.60 -20.31
C ALA A 422 -1.53 2.11 -20.33
N LEU A 423 -0.77 1.34 -21.12
CA LEU A 423 -0.90 -0.11 -21.18
C LEU A 423 -0.55 -0.66 -19.80
N GLN A 424 -1.41 -1.54 -19.28
CA GLN A 424 -1.12 -2.25 -18.04
C GLN A 424 0.05 -3.20 -18.25
N PRO A 425 0.89 -3.42 -17.23
CA PRO A 425 1.96 -4.38 -17.34
C PRO A 425 1.39 -5.79 -17.55
N LYS A 426 2.13 -6.61 -18.28
CA LYS A 426 1.84 -8.04 -18.40
C LYS A 426 1.95 -8.71 -17.04
N PHE A 427 1.12 -9.72 -16.82
CA PHE A 427 1.17 -10.50 -15.61
C PHE A 427 2.59 -11.07 -15.39
N GLY A 428 3.09 -10.94 -14.16
CA GLY A 428 4.44 -11.38 -13.78
C GLY A 428 5.58 -10.41 -14.11
N TYR A 429 5.29 -9.20 -14.62
CA TYR A 429 6.31 -8.18 -14.91
C TYR A 429 7.23 -7.92 -13.70
N ALA A 430 6.67 -7.85 -12.49
CA ALA A 430 7.42 -7.56 -11.28
C ALA A 430 8.43 -8.67 -10.97
N THR A 431 8.10 -9.94 -11.25
CA THR A 431 9.05 -11.04 -11.10
C THR A 431 10.16 -10.94 -12.13
N ARG A 432 9.82 -10.69 -13.40
CA ARG A 432 10.80 -10.51 -14.48
C ARG A 432 11.68 -9.27 -14.26
N ALA A 433 11.17 -8.24 -13.60
CA ALA A 433 11.91 -7.03 -13.27
C ALA A 433 13.10 -7.31 -12.34
N THR A 434 12.96 -8.25 -11.41
CA THR A 434 14.07 -8.68 -10.53
C THR A 434 15.24 -9.31 -11.28
N GLY A 435 15.06 -9.68 -12.55
CA GLY A 435 16.16 -10.11 -13.43
C GLY A 435 17.12 -8.99 -13.85
N ASN A 436 16.71 -7.71 -13.73
CA ASN A 436 17.53 -6.54 -14.08
C ASN A 436 17.58 -5.56 -12.91
N THR A 437 18.39 -5.85 -11.90
CA THR A 437 18.50 -5.05 -10.67
C THR A 437 19.63 -4.04 -10.71
N LEU A 438 19.44 -2.96 -9.96
CA LEU A 438 20.50 -2.01 -9.63
C LEU A 438 21.33 -2.59 -8.48
N GLY A 439 22.65 -2.64 -8.65
CA GLY A 439 23.57 -3.08 -7.60
C GLY A 439 23.93 -1.93 -6.67
N VAL A 440 24.49 -0.86 -7.23
CA VAL A 440 24.88 0.34 -6.48
C VAL A 440 24.64 1.59 -7.31
N TYR A 441 24.38 2.70 -6.64
CA TYR A 441 24.30 4.02 -7.24
C TYR A 441 25.00 5.04 -6.34
N TYR A 442 25.74 5.96 -6.94
CA TYR A 442 26.49 7.01 -6.25
C TYR A 442 26.24 8.35 -6.92
N ARG A 443 26.15 9.41 -6.11
CA ARG A 443 26.01 10.78 -6.58
C ARG A 443 27.38 11.36 -6.91
N ILE A 444 27.51 12.01 -8.05
CA ILE A 444 28.75 12.66 -8.49
C ILE A 444 28.64 14.17 -8.22
N ASP A 445 29.73 14.81 -7.79
CA ASP A 445 29.78 16.27 -7.73
C ASP A 445 29.73 16.85 -9.15
N LEU A 446 28.72 17.69 -9.40
CA LEU A 446 28.46 18.31 -10.70
C LEU A 446 29.59 19.21 -11.17
N LYS A 447 30.39 19.76 -10.24
CA LYS A 447 31.52 20.62 -10.53
C LYS A 447 32.79 19.84 -10.88
N SER A 448 32.83 18.56 -10.53
CA SER A 448 33.97 17.68 -10.78
C SER A 448 33.85 16.99 -12.13
N ILE A 449 34.25 17.70 -13.19
CA ILE A 449 34.26 17.15 -14.56
C ILE A 449 35.10 15.88 -14.63
N THR A 450 36.25 15.86 -13.93
CA THR A 450 37.16 14.71 -13.89
C THR A 450 36.49 13.48 -13.28
N ASP A 451 35.71 13.62 -12.20
CA ASP A 451 35.02 12.49 -11.58
C ASP A 451 33.92 11.93 -12.49
N MET A 452 33.23 12.81 -13.22
CA MET A 452 32.26 12.38 -14.23
C MET A 452 32.93 11.64 -15.39
N GLN A 453 34.06 12.13 -15.90
CA GLN A 453 34.84 11.43 -16.93
C GLN A 453 35.31 10.06 -16.41
N ALA A 454 35.82 9.99 -15.19
CA ALA A 454 36.23 8.74 -14.55
C ALA A 454 35.07 7.76 -14.40
N ALA A 455 33.89 8.23 -13.99
CA ALA A 455 32.68 7.41 -13.91
C ALA A 455 32.26 6.87 -15.29
N ILE A 456 32.24 7.72 -16.31
CA ILE A 456 31.92 7.33 -17.69
C ILE A 456 32.93 6.30 -18.21
N GLN A 457 34.23 6.48 -17.99
CA GLN A 457 35.24 5.52 -18.44
C GLN A 457 35.16 4.18 -17.69
N ALA A 458 34.90 4.22 -16.38
CA ALA A 458 34.85 3.02 -15.54
C ALA A 458 33.60 2.16 -15.80
N VAL A 459 32.45 2.81 -15.98
CA VAL A 459 31.14 2.14 -16.05
C VAL A 459 30.58 2.13 -17.47
N GLY A 460 30.95 3.10 -18.29
CA GLY A 460 30.54 3.26 -19.68
C GLY A 460 29.40 4.27 -19.90
N ALA A 461 28.55 4.48 -18.89
CA ALA A 461 27.49 5.49 -18.95
C ALA A 461 27.10 5.99 -17.55
N ILE A 462 26.69 7.26 -17.46
CA ILE A 462 26.12 7.85 -16.24
C ILE A 462 24.76 8.49 -16.52
N TYR A 463 23.91 8.53 -15.50
CA TYR A 463 22.56 9.08 -15.56
C TYR A 463 22.57 10.51 -15.04
N VAL A 464 22.08 11.47 -15.82
CA VAL A 464 22.18 12.89 -15.50
C VAL A 464 20.90 13.66 -15.82
N SER A 465 20.80 14.86 -15.27
CA SER A 465 19.80 15.85 -15.64
C SER A 465 20.38 17.26 -15.73
N ALA A 466 19.84 18.08 -16.62
CA ALA A 466 20.24 19.47 -16.83
C ALA A 466 19.07 20.32 -17.36
N PHE A 467 19.15 21.64 -17.17
CA PHE A 467 18.24 22.57 -17.84
C PHE A 467 18.60 22.66 -19.33
N THR A 468 17.58 22.55 -20.18
CA THR A 468 17.70 22.74 -21.62
C THR A 468 17.54 24.21 -22.01
N HIS A 469 18.08 24.57 -23.17
CA HIS A 469 18.05 25.90 -23.75
C HIS A 469 17.89 25.79 -25.28
N LYS A 470 17.75 26.93 -25.98
CA LYS A 470 17.47 26.98 -27.42
C LYS A 470 18.46 26.19 -28.30
N GLY A 471 19.69 25.99 -27.84
CA GLY A 471 20.70 25.21 -28.57
C GLY A 471 20.31 23.75 -28.77
N TRP A 472 19.51 23.18 -27.87
CA TRP A 472 19.00 21.81 -27.97
C TRP A 472 18.01 21.63 -29.13
N ASP A 473 17.31 22.70 -29.53
CA ASP A 473 16.36 22.68 -30.65
C ASP A 473 17.05 22.81 -32.01
N THR A 474 18.26 23.39 -32.03
CA THR A 474 19.02 23.71 -33.25
C THR A 474 20.07 22.66 -33.60
N VAL A 475 20.19 21.59 -32.82
CA VAL A 475 21.11 20.48 -33.12
C VAL A 475 20.75 19.86 -34.48
N PRO A 476 21.74 19.64 -35.38
CA PRO A 476 21.54 18.96 -36.65
C PRO A 476 20.79 17.63 -36.50
N LYS A 477 19.98 17.26 -37.51
CA LYS A 477 19.13 16.07 -37.45
C LYS A 477 19.56 15.03 -38.47
N THR A 478 20.51 14.17 -38.11
CA THR A 478 20.95 13.04 -38.94
C THR A 478 20.74 11.70 -38.24
N SER A 479 20.18 10.74 -38.98
CA SER A 479 20.00 9.36 -38.48
C SER A 479 21.25 8.49 -38.59
N ALA A 480 22.32 9.01 -39.19
CA ALA A 480 23.57 8.28 -39.33
C ALA A 480 24.30 8.20 -37.98
N PRO A 481 24.76 7.00 -37.56
CA PRO A 481 25.56 6.87 -36.36
C PRO A 481 26.90 7.60 -36.50
N PRO A 482 27.42 8.21 -35.43
CA PRO A 482 28.71 8.89 -35.46
C PRO A 482 29.84 7.86 -35.64
N LYS A 483 30.81 8.17 -36.51
CA LYS A 483 32.00 7.33 -36.74
C LYS A 483 33.22 7.73 -35.89
N GLY A 484 33.07 8.77 -35.06
CA GLY A 484 34.12 9.37 -34.25
C GLY A 484 33.65 10.72 -33.69
N HIS A 485 34.41 11.30 -32.76
CA HIS A 485 34.05 12.53 -32.04
C HIS A 485 33.87 13.73 -32.96
N ALA A 486 34.63 13.83 -34.05
CA ALA A 486 34.50 14.90 -35.05
C ALA A 486 33.13 14.92 -35.78
N HIS A 487 32.39 13.81 -35.76
CA HIS A 487 31.06 13.72 -36.37
C HIS A 487 29.92 14.09 -35.40
N LEU A 488 30.23 14.32 -34.12
CA LEU A 488 29.23 14.67 -33.13
C LEU A 488 28.94 16.18 -33.18
N PRO A 489 27.68 16.59 -33.38
CA PRO A 489 27.34 17.99 -33.33
C PRO A 489 27.39 18.51 -31.89
N VAL A 490 27.97 19.70 -31.70
CA VAL A 490 27.99 20.41 -30.42
C VAL A 490 26.67 21.15 -30.21
N ILE A 491 26.10 21.04 -29.01
CA ILE A 491 24.92 21.81 -28.60
C ILE A 491 25.35 23.26 -28.38
N ALA A 492 24.77 24.18 -29.14
CA ALA A 492 25.18 25.58 -29.11
C ALA A 492 24.74 26.28 -27.81
N PHE A 493 25.71 26.56 -26.93
CA PHE A 493 25.49 27.27 -25.67
C PHE A 493 25.80 28.76 -25.83
N ASP A 494 24.91 29.62 -25.34
CA ASP A 494 25.02 31.09 -25.45
C ASP A 494 25.75 31.73 -24.25
N GLY A 495 26.29 30.91 -23.34
CA GLY A 495 26.96 31.36 -22.13
C GLY A 495 26.03 31.71 -20.98
N ARG A 496 24.70 31.55 -21.12
CA ARG A 496 23.71 31.96 -20.11
C ARG A 496 23.01 30.75 -19.51
N PRO A 497 23.03 30.58 -18.17
CA PRO A 497 22.28 29.52 -17.51
C PRO A 497 20.78 29.61 -17.83
N SER A 498 20.20 28.48 -18.21
CA SER A 498 18.76 28.27 -18.34
C SER A 498 18.22 27.70 -17.03
N LYS A 499 17.01 28.13 -16.62
CA LYS A 499 16.29 27.58 -15.45
C LYS A 499 14.84 27.24 -15.78
N VAL A 500 14.55 26.96 -17.05
CA VAL A 500 13.16 26.89 -17.55
C VAL A 500 12.68 25.45 -17.77
N ASP A 501 13.40 24.64 -18.54
CA ASP A 501 12.94 23.32 -18.96
C ASP A 501 13.97 22.22 -18.59
N GLY A 502 13.66 21.37 -17.61
CA GLY A 502 14.57 20.32 -17.13
C GLY A 502 14.47 19.01 -17.92
N HIS A 503 15.61 18.41 -18.28
CA HIS A 503 15.69 17.18 -19.06
C HIS A 503 16.68 16.17 -18.45
N ALA A 504 16.34 14.88 -18.52
CA ALA A 504 17.19 13.78 -18.06
C ALA A 504 17.61 12.90 -19.24
N PHE A 505 18.87 12.48 -19.22
CA PHE A 505 19.51 11.77 -20.33
C PHE A 505 20.73 10.98 -19.84
N ALA A 506 21.37 10.26 -20.75
CA ALA A 506 22.59 9.51 -20.47
C ALA A 506 23.82 10.24 -21.03
N LEU A 507 24.91 10.27 -20.26
CA LEU A 507 26.23 10.60 -20.78
C LEU A 507 27.01 9.30 -20.98
N VAL A 508 27.52 9.08 -22.19
CA VAL A 508 28.14 7.80 -22.61
C VAL A 508 29.59 7.97 -23.06
N GLY A 509 30.12 9.19 -22.98
CA GLY A 509 31.46 9.51 -23.45
C GLY A 509 31.89 10.93 -23.11
N PHE A 510 33.13 11.26 -23.42
CA PHE A 510 33.70 12.59 -23.27
C PHE A 510 34.86 12.83 -24.26
N SER A 511 35.19 14.10 -24.47
CA SER A 511 36.36 14.58 -25.19
C SER A 511 36.84 15.90 -24.59
N ALA A 512 37.92 16.47 -25.10
CA ALA A 512 38.36 17.82 -24.71
C ALA A 512 37.27 18.92 -24.85
N GLN A 513 36.26 18.71 -25.71
CA GLN A 513 35.18 19.69 -25.94
C GLN A 513 34.02 19.57 -24.95
N GLY A 514 33.76 18.38 -24.40
CA GLY A 514 32.58 18.13 -23.57
C GLY A 514 32.17 16.67 -23.46
N PHE A 515 30.99 16.43 -22.89
CA PHE A 515 30.40 15.10 -22.72
C PHE A 515 29.59 14.68 -23.95
N VAL A 516 29.63 13.39 -24.29
CA VAL A 516 28.80 12.78 -25.33
C VAL A 516 27.46 12.40 -24.72
N VAL A 517 26.41 13.09 -25.16
CA VAL A 517 25.01 12.87 -24.75
C VAL A 517 24.38 11.79 -25.62
N GLN A 518 23.76 10.78 -25.00
CA GLN A 518 22.74 9.96 -25.64
C GLN A 518 21.37 10.49 -25.23
N ASN A 519 20.62 11.03 -26.20
CA ASN A 519 19.30 11.59 -25.94
C ASN A 519 18.17 10.58 -26.19
N SER A 520 16.98 10.88 -25.68
CA SER A 520 15.75 10.09 -25.80
C SER A 520 14.75 10.71 -26.79
N TRP A 521 15.23 11.39 -27.83
CA TRP A 521 14.39 12.04 -28.86
C TRP A 521 14.46 11.33 -30.22
N GLY A 522 14.83 10.05 -30.21
CA GLY A 522 15.00 9.20 -31.38
C GLY A 522 16.31 9.43 -32.12
N THR A 523 16.58 8.56 -33.09
CA THR A 523 17.84 8.51 -33.86
C THR A 523 18.12 9.75 -34.72
N LYS A 524 17.12 10.61 -34.94
CA LYS A 524 17.28 11.85 -35.72
C LYS A 524 17.82 13.01 -34.88
N PHE A 525 17.98 12.88 -33.57
CA PHE A 525 18.60 13.93 -32.77
C PHE A 525 20.12 13.89 -32.92
N GLY A 526 20.75 15.01 -33.25
CA GLY A 526 22.20 15.06 -33.44
C GLY A 526 22.68 14.11 -34.53
N ALA A 527 23.72 13.35 -34.21
CA ALA A 527 24.22 12.24 -35.01
C ALA A 527 23.73 10.92 -34.44
N GLY A 528 22.69 10.33 -35.03
CA GLY A 528 22.22 8.99 -34.67
C GLY A 528 21.61 8.91 -33.25
N GLY A 529 21.22 10.03 -32.65
CA GLY A 529 20.77 10.15 -31.26
C GLY A 529 21.79 10.82 -30.33
N PHE A 530 22.98 11.17 -30.83
CA PHE A 530 24.09 11.67 -30.02
C PHE A 530 24.50 13.12 -30.34
N ALA A 531 24.96 13.84 -29.33
CA ALA A 531 25.50 15.20 -29.47
C ALA A 531 26.55 15.47 -28.38
N VAL A 532 27.28 16.58 -28.48
CA VAL A 532 28.23 17.03 -27.44
C VAL A 532 27.62 18.14 -26.60
N LEU A 533 27.58 17.94 -25.28
CA LEU A 533 27.30 18.97 -24.29
C LEU A 533 28.62 19.52 -23.76
N THR A 534 28.89 20.80 -24.00
CA THR A 534 30.18 21.41 -23.60
C THR A 534 30.31 21.47 -22.07
N TYR A 535 31.54 21.50 -21.55
CA TYR A 535 31.77 21.62 -20.11
C TYR A 535 31.23 22.92 -19.53
N ALA A 536 31.31 24.02 -20.29
CA ALA A 536 30.74 25.31 -19.89
C ALA A 536 29.21 25.24 -19.75
N ASP A 537 28.55 24.57 -20.69
CA ASP A 537 27.10 24.34 -20.65
C ASP A 537 26.71 23.47 -19.45
N TRP A 538 27.41 22.35 -19.25
CA TRP A 538 27.20 21.47 -18.10
C TRP A 538 27.33 22.22 -16.76
N LEU A 539 28.43 22.95 -16.55
CA LEU A 539 28.67 23.68 -15.31
C LEU A 539 27.62 24.78 -15.05
N ALA A 540 27.02 25.33 -16.12
CA ALA A 540 25.97 26.34 -16.02
C ALA A 540 24.58 25.73 -15.73
N ASN A 541 24.28 24.56 -16.30
CA ASN A 541 22.91 24.03 -16.41
C ASN A 541 22.66 22.69 -15.70
N ALA A 542 23.70 22.02 -15.19
CA ALA A 542 23.57 20.72 -14.53
C ALA A 542 22.66 20.77 -13.31
N MET A 543 21.83 19.74 -13.17
CA MET A 543 20.94 19.55 -12.03
C MET A 543 21.40 18.37 -11.17
N ASP A 544 21.61 17.20 -11.77
CA ASP A 544 22.01 15.97 -11.06
C ASP A 544 22.91 15.07 -11.91
N ALA A 545 23.78 14.29 -11.25
CA ALA A 545 24.63 13.28 -11.87
C ALA A 545 24.79 12.05 -10.97
N TRP A 546 24.55 10.89 -11.56
CA TRP A 546 24.53 9.60 -10.89
C TRP A 546 25.28 8.55 -11.69
N VAL A 547 26.21 7.87 -11.04
CA VAL A 547 26.82 6.65 -11.59
C VAL A 547 26.13 5.43 -10.99
N VAL A 548 25.89 4.43 -11.83
CA VAL A 548 25.13 3.22 -11.47
C VAL A 548 25.85 1.97 -11.95
N ALA A 549 25.81 0.89 -11.18
CA ALA A 549 26.30 -0.41 -11.62
C ALA A 549 25.21 -1.47 -11.50
N MET A 550 25.09 -2.33 -12.50
CA MET A 550 24.08 -3.40 -12.50
C MET A 550 24.38 -4.44 -11.42
N GLY A 551 23.33 -4.88 -10.73
CA GLY A 551 23.37 -5.90 -9.70
C GLY A 551 23.44 -7.32 -10.27
N VAL A 552 23.56 -8.28 -9.35
CA VAL A 552 23.41 -9.70 -9.69
C VAL A 552 21.92 -9.98 -9.96
N PRO A 553 21.54 -10.56 -11.11
CA PRO A 553 20.15 -10.89 -11.41
C PRO A 553 19.51 -11.71 -10.29
N GLY A 554 18.28 -11.35 -9.90
CA GLY A 554 17.55 -11.99 -8.79
C GLY A 554 17.94 -11.46 -7.40
N VAL A 555 19.06 -10.74 -7.27
CA VAL A 555 19.45 -10.05 -6.04
C VAL A 555 18.97 -8.60 -6.15
N VAL A 556 17.81 -8.33 -5.54
CA VAL A 556 17.41 -6.97 -5.20
C VAL A 556 18.11 -6.65 -3.89
N VAL A 557 18.86 -5.56 -3.81
CA VAL A 557 19.66 -5.23 -2.61
C VAL A 557 18.77 -4.96 -1.37
N GLY A 558 17.46 -4.73 -1.55
CA GLY A 558 16.45 -4.78 -0.48
C GLY A 558 16.00 -6.19 -0.03
N ARG A 559 16.38 -7.24 -0.76
CA ARG A 559 16.05 -8.66 -0.48
C ARG A 559 17.23 -9.54 -0.08
N VAL A 560 18.46 -9.04 -0.21
CA VAL A 560 19.67 -9.69 0.32
C VAL A 560 20.44 -8.66 1.13
N SER A 561 20.31 -8.75 2.46
CA SER A 561 20.90 -7.85 3.45
C SER A 561 22.35 -7.45 3.18
N ALA A 562 22.71 -6.21 3.53
CA ALA A 562 24.03 -5.90 4.09
C ALA A 562 23.85 -4.86 5.20
N ARG A 563 23.86 -5.27 6.47
CA ARG A 563 25.09 -5.49 7.27
C ARG A 563 26.00 -4.27 7.24
N THR A 564 25.86 -3.41 8.24
CA THR A 564 27.04 -2.88 8.94
C THR A 564 27.30 -3.80 10.13
N THR A 565 28.15 -4.80 9.90
CA THR A 565 28.93 -5.42 10.99
C THR A 565 29.89 -4.36 11.51
N GLY A 566 29.39 -3.46 12.35
CA GLY A 566 30.21 -2.70 13.28
C GLY A 566 30.57 -3.62 14.43
N VAL A 567 31.75 -4.22 14.34
CA VAL A 567 32.36 -5.02 15.40
C VAL A 567 32.55 -4.10 16.61
N ASN A 568 31.70 -4.27 17.61
CA ASN A 568 32.06 -4.15 19.02
C ASN A 568 31.25 -5.21 19.77
N GLY A 569 31.87 -6.37 19.93
CA GLY A 569 31.27 -7.53 20.57
C GLY A 569 30.89 -7.24 22.02
N ARG A 570 29.62 -7.44 22.33
CA ARG A 570 29.18 -8.02 23.61
C ARG A 570 28.55 -9.37 23.29
N ALA A 571 29.00 -10.42 23.96
CA ALA A 571 28.41 -11.75 23.84
C ALA A 571 26.92 -11.68 24.21
N GLY A 572 26.02 -11.86 23.22
CA GLY A 572 24.57 -11.79 23.42
C GLY A 572 23.70 -11.33 22.23
N SER A 573 24.26 -10.89 21.10
CA SER A 573 23.43 -10.41 19.98
C SER A 573 22.73 -11.54 19.22
N ALA A 574 21.43 -11.37 18.93
CA ALA A 574 20.61 -12.30 18.14
C ALA A 574 21.18 -12.56 16.74
N ASP A 575 21.11 -13.81 16.26
CA ASP A 575 21.44 -14.13 14.87
C ASP A 575 20.31 -13.70 13.94
N THR A 576 20.36 -12.45 13.49
CA THR A 576 19.38 -11.87 12.58
C THR A 576 19.48 -12.40 11.15
N SER A 577 20.44 -13.28 10.84
CA SER A 577 20.62 -13.84 9.49
C SER A 577 19.44 -14.70 9.04
N ALA A 578 18.71 -15.30 9.98
CA ALA A 578 17.56 -16.16 9.70
C ALA A 578 16.21 -15.44 9.78
N TRP A 579 16.18 -14.16 10.17
CA TRP A 579 14.95 -13.36 10.23
C TRP A 579 14.41 -13.09 8.83
N TRP A 580 13.10 -12.86 8.72
CA TRP A 580 12.54 -12.35 7.48
C TRP A 580 13.10 -10.98 7.12
N SER A 581 13.11 -10.70 5.82
CA SER A 581 13.28 -9.34 5.32
C SER A 581 12.14 -8.45 5.80
N GLU A 582 12.40 -7.15 5.89
CA GLU A 582 11.39 -6.15 6.25
C GLU A 582 10.19 -6.17 5.28
N ASP A 583 10.47 -6.27 3.98
CA ASP A 583 9.45 -6.43 2.94
C ASP A 583 8.51 -7.61 3.18
N GLN A 584 9.09 -8.77 3.54
CA GLN A 584 8.31 -9.97 3.82
C GLN A 584 7.49 -9.80 5.09
N ALA A 585 8.03 -9.19 6.15
CA ALA A 585 7.27 -8.89 7.35
C ALA A 585 6.09 -7.95 7.05
N TYR A 586 6.27 -6.91 6.23
CA TYR A 586 5.17 -6.04 5.80
C TYR A 586 4.14 -6.74 4.92
N GLN A 587 4.54 -7.67 4.03
CA GLN A 587 3.60 -8.49 3.27
C GLN A 587 2.68 -9.32 4.19
N HIS A 588 3.21 -9.74 5.34
CA HIS A 588 2.52 -10.48 6.37
C HIS A 588 1.93 -9.59 7.48
N SER A 589 1.89 -8.26 7.32
CA SER A 589 1.40 -7.34 8.37
C SER A 589 0.31 -6.39 7.89
N VAL A 590 -0.71 -6.16 8.72
CA VAL A 590 -1.71 -5.11 8.55
C VAL A 590 -1.42 -3.99 9.54
N VAL A 591 -1.12 -2.79 9.03
CA VAL A 591 -0.77 -1.62 9.85
C VAL A 591 -1.96 -0.69 10.02
N LEU A 592 -2.47 -0.59 11.24
CA LEU A 592 -3.60 0.26 11.62
C LEU A 592 -3.12 1.57 12.25
N GLY A 593 -3.73 2.68 11.85
CA GLY A 593 -3.56 4.00 12.45
C GLY A 593 -4.47 4.20 13.65
N ASN A 594 -4.24 5.32 14.35
CA ASN A 594 -5.01 5.70 15.53
C ASN A 594 -6.51 5.87 15.19
N ASP A 595 -6.87 6.33 13.98
CA ASP A 595 -8.28 6.38 13.57
C ASP A 595 -8.85 5.02 13.12
N GLY A 596 -8.18 3.91 13.43
CA GLY A 596 -8.59 2.57 13.00
C GLY A 596 -8.55 2.36 11.47
N ARG A 597 -8.16 3.36 10.68
CA ARG A 597 -7.93 3.22 9.25
C ARG A 597 -6.55 2.62 9.02
N THR A 598 -6.37 1.97 7.89
CA THR A 598 -5.06 1.53 7.43
C THR A 598 -4.18 2.76 7.19
N LYS A 599 -3.16 2.97 8.04
CA LYS A 599 -2.32 4.18 8.01
C LYS A 599 -1.25 4.14 6.91
N ARG A 600 -0.82 2.93 6.59
CA ARG A 600 0.19 2.64 5.59
C ARG A 600 -0.27 1.42 4.81
N TYR A 601 -0.66 1.65 3.57
CA TYR A 601 -0.16 0.77 2.53
C TYR A 601 1.34 1.10 2.42
N LEU A 602 2.23 0.14 2.19
CA LEU A 602 3.51 0.48 1.59
C LEU A 602 3.18 1.14 0.24
N THR A 603 3.07 2.48 0.28
CA THR A 603 2.46 3.38 -0.70
C THR A 603 0.99 3.08 -1.04
N GLU A 604 0.10 4.08 -0.94
CA GLU A 604 -1.28 4.04 -1.47
C GLU A 604 -1.36 3.59 -2.96
N ASP A 605 -0.21 3.50 -3.63
CA ASP A 605 -0.03 3.31 -5.06
C ASP A 605 0.72 2.02 -5.47
N GLU A 606 0.96 1.05 -4.56
CA GLU A 606 1.16 -0.33 -5.01
C GLU A 606 -0.18 -0.91 -5.41
N LEU A 607 -0.47 -0.82 -6.71
CA LEU A 607 -1.67 -1.36 -7.33
C LEU A 607 -1.99 -2.81 -6.93
N SER A 608 -1.00 -3.57 -6.44
CA SER A 608 -1.12 -4.96 -6.02
C SER A 608 -1.33 -5.20 -4.52
N ARG A 609 -1.09 -4.23 -3.61
CA ARG A 609 -1.12 -4.44 -2.14
C ARG A 609 -2.25 -3.71 -1.45
N THR A 610 -3.48 -4.15 -1.70
CA THR A 610 -4.63 -3.80 -0.84
C THR A 610 -4.59 -4.66 0.42
N LEU A 611 -5.30 -4.24 1.48
CA LEU A 611 -5.53 -5.09 2.65
C LEU A 611 -6.13 -6.44 2.23
N LEU A 612 -7.06 -6.42 1.27
CA LEU A 612 -7.62 -7.64 0.68
C LEU A 612 -6.55 -8.55 0.05
N HIS A 613 -5.54 -7.99 -0.63
CA HIS A 613 -4.43 -8.79 -1.14
C HIS A 613 -3.59 -9.41 -0.02
N GLN A 614 -3.25 -8.67 1.04
CA GLN A 614 -2.44 -9.19 2.15
C GLN A 614 -3.17 -10.26 2.96
N VAL A 615 -4.46 -10.04 3.22
CA VAL A 615 -5.27 -10.88 4.10
C VAL A 615 -5.87 -12.06 3.35
N ALA A 616 -6.16 -11.94 2.05
CA ALA A 616 -6.77 -13.02 1.27
C ALA A 616 -5.90 -13.49 0.10
N GLY A 617 -5.32 -12.58 -0.66
CA GLY A 617 -4.54 -12.92 -1.86
C GLY A 617 -3.25 -13.69 -1.58
N LEU A 618 -2.45 -13.25 -0.60
CA LEU A 618 -1.18 -13.89 -0.25
C LEU A 618 -1.38 -15.24 0.49
N PRO A 619 -2.29 -15.36 1.47
CA PRO A 619 -2.57 -16.65 2.09
C PRO A 619 -3.13 -17.66 1.09
N ASP A 620 -4.06 -17.26 0.20
CA ASP A 620 -4.58 -18.15 -0.85
C ASP A 620 -3.48 -18.73 -1.73
N GLN A 621 -2.56 -17.87 -2.21
CA GLN A 621 -1.40 -18.32 -2.99
C GLN A 621 -0.52 -19.31 -2.23
N TRP A 622 -0.30 -19.07 -0.94
CA TRP A 622 0.48 -19.95 -0.10
C TRP A 622 -0.22 -21.29 0.14
N PHE A 623 -1.52 -21.27 0.45
CA PHE A 623 -2.35 -22.46 0.65
C PHE A 623 -2.43 -23.35 -0.59
N ARG A 624 -2.48 -22.77 -1.81
CA ARG A 624 -2.49 -23.52 -3.08
C ARG A 624 -1.16 -24.19 -3.40
N LYS A 625 -0.04 -23.68 -2.88
CA LYS A 625 1.29 -24.27 -3.06
C LYS A 625 1.53 -25.48 -2.13
N GLN A 626 0.75 -25.61 -1.07
CA GLN A 626 0.83 -26.75 -0.16
C GLN A 626 0.31 -28.02 -0.83
N ARG A 627 0.98 -29.15 -0.56
CA ARG A 627 0.56 -30.47 -1.06
C ARG A 627 -0.45 -31.11 -0.10
N GLY A 628 -1.42 -31.83 -0.66
CA GLY A 628 -2.40 -32.60 0.10
C GLY A 628 -3.55 -31.76 0.68
N ASN A 629 -4.51 -32.45 1.29
CA ASN A 629 -5.71 -31.84 1.88
C ASN A 629 -5.46 -31.38 3.32
N LEU A 630 -4.34 -30.69 3.55
CA LEU A 630 -4.00 -30.14 4.86
C LEU A 630 -4.92 -28.96 5.21
N PRO A 631 -5.26 -28.76 6.49
CA PRO A 631 -5.96 -27.56 6.94
C PRO A 631 -5.21 -26.29 6.56
N LYS A 632 -5.95 -25.28 6.13
CA LYS A 632 -5.44 -23.98 5.69
C LYS A 632 -5.41 -23.05 6.89
N ARG A 633 -4.31 -23.11 7.64
CA ARG A 633 -4.16 -22.38 8.92
C ARG A 633 -3.67 -20.96 8.70
N LEU A 634 -4.51 -20.00 9.05
CA LEU A 634 -4.18 -18.59 9.14
C LEU A 634 -4.05 -18.20 10.62
N VAL A 635 -2.88 -17.73 11.04
CA VAL A 635 -2.64 -17.26 12.40
C VAL A 635 -2.62 -15.74 12.39
N ILE A 636 -3.59 -15.12 13.07
CA ILE A 636 -3.65 -13.67 13.23
C ILE A 636 -3.02 -13.31 14.56
N TYR A 637 -1.87 -12.63 14.51
CA TYR A 637 -1.08 -12.25 15.67
C TYR A 637 -1.23 -10.76 15.96
N ALA A 638 -2.01 -10.42 16.99
CA ALA A 638 -2.16 -9.06 17.47
C ALA A 638 -1.14 -8.77 18.58
N HIS A 639 -0.12 -7.99 18.25
CA HIS A 639 0.91 -7.60 19.22
C HIS A 639 0.35 -6.67 20.29
N GLY A 640 1.06 -6.58 21.42
CA GLY A 640 0.77 -5.60 22.46
C GLY A 640 0.82 -4.18 21.92
N GLY A 641 -0.25 -3.43 22.17
CA GLY A 641 -0.49 -2.06 21.72
C GLY A 641 0.38 -1.00 22.39
N LEU A 642 1.68 -1.23 22.48
CA LEU A 642 2.65 -0.36 23.13
C LEU A 642 3.91 -0.13 22.29
N ASN A 643 3.94 -0.69 21.09
CA ASN A 643 5.13 -0.75 20.26
C ASN A 643 5.02 0.22 19.10
N SER A 644 6.14 0.80 18.69
CA SER A 644 6.24 1.51 17.41
C SER A 644 6.01 0.56 16.24
N GLU A 645 5.70 1.09 15.06
CA GLU A 645 5.56 0.29 13.83
C GLU A 645 6.84 -0.55 13.58
N ASP A 646 8.00 0.07 13.76
CA ASP A 646 9.30 -0.56 13.55
C ASP A 646 9.53 -1.75 14.49
N VAL A 647 9.11 -1.62 15.76
CA VAL A 647 9.19 -2.72 16.73
C VAL A 647 8.23 -3.85 16.37
N GLY A 648 6.99 -3.53 15.98
CA GLY A 648 6.03 -4.54 15.54
C GLY A 648 6.50 -5.32 14.31
N ILE A 649 7.14 -4.63 13.36
CA ILE A 649 7.72 -5.25 12.16
C ILE A 649 8.97 -6.07 12.52
N ALA A 650 9.84 -5.59 13.41
CA ALA A 650 10.99 -6.35 13.88
C ALA A 650 10.59 -7.70 14.51
N ARG A 651 9.52 -7.73 15.30
CA ARG A 651 8.96 -8.97 15.86
C ARG A 651 8.42 -9.90 14.78
N ALA A 652 7.64 -9.37 13.84
CA ALA A 652 7.17 -10.14 12.69
C ALA A 652 8.33 -10.77 11.91
N ARG A 653 9.47 -10.07 11.80
CA ARG A 653 10.68 -10.58 11.15
C ARG A 653 11.32 -11.75 11.91
N ALA A 654 11.42 -11.66 13.23
CA ALA A 654 11.99 -12.71 14.06
C ALA A 654 11.09 -13.97 14.09
N MET A 655 9.78 -13.78 14.25
CA MET A 655 8.84 -14.88 14.47
C MET A 655 8.40 -15.60 13.20
N GLY A 656 8.34 -14.89 12.05
CA GLY A 656 7.65 -15.36 10.85
C GLY A 656 8.08 -16.75 10.35
N ARG A 657 9.40 -17.05 10.41
CA ARG A 657 9.95 -18.35 10.00
C ARG A 657 9.38 -19.52 10.81
N HIS A 658 9.08 -19.31 12.09
CA HIS A 658 8.57 -20.35 12.98
C HIS A 658 7.13 -20.74 12.65
N PHE A 659 6.31 -19.78 12.22
CA PHE A 659 4.95 -20.06 11.76
C PHE A 659 4.97 -20.82 10.43
N VAL A 660 5.67 -20.29 9.42
CA VAL A 660 5.70 -20.89 8.07
C VAL A 660 6.37 -22.27 8.09
N GLY A 661 7.44 -22.45 8.85
CA GLY A 661 8.08 -23.76 9.05
C GLY A 661 7.18 -24.80 9.74
N ASN A 662 6.05 -24.38 10.30
CA ASN A 662 5.08 -25.22 10.98
C ASN A 662 3.70 -25.24 10.30
N ASP A 663 3.63 -24.96 9.00
CA ASP A 663 2.39 -24.95 8.19
C ASP A 663 1.32 -23.99 8.71
N CYS A 664 1.74 -22.88 9.30
CA CYS A 664 0.88 -21.79 9.72
C CYS A 664 1.24 -20.53 8.93
N TYR A 665 0.27 -19.92 8.23
CA TYR A 665 0.48 -18.62 7.61
C TYR A 665 0.31 -17.52 8.67
N PRO A 666 1.34 -16.73 9.02
CA PRO A 666 1.17 -15.64 9.98
C PRO A 666 0.66 -14.37 9.31
N LEU A 667 -0.28 -13.69 9.96
CA LEU A 667 -0.75 -12.35 9.65
C LEU A 667 -0.64 -11.50 10.91
N PHE A 668 0.31 -10.59 10.95
CA PHE A 668 0.58 -9.72 12.09
C PHE A 668 -0.30 -8.47 12.02
N LEU A 669 -0.99 -8.15 13.12
CA LEU A 669 -1.67 -6.87 13.28
C LEU A 669 -0.74 -5.94 14.05
N VAL A 670 -0.36 -4.83 13.41
CA VAL A 670 0.49 -3.79 13.98
C VAL A 670 -0.35 -2.53 14.08
N TRP A 671 -0.49 -1.95 15.27
CA TRP A 671 -1.20 -0.69 15.43
C TRP A 671 -0.37 0.30 16.23
N LYS A 672 -0.33 1.56 15.78
CA LYS A 672 0.54 2.58 16.37
C LYS A 672 -0.09 3.18 17.61
N THR A 673 0.58 3.09 18.75
CA THR A 673 0.14 3.74 19.99
C THR A 673 1.27 4.40 20.78
N GLY A 674 2.55 4.01 20.59
CA GLY A 674 3.72 4.66 21.23
C GLY A 674 3.63 4.80 22.77
N LEU A 675 2.75 4.00 23.38
CA LEU A 675 2.22 4.28 24.70
C LEU A 675 3.21 3.88 25.80
N GLN A 676 4.06 2.87 25.60
CA GLN A 676 5.07 2.47 26.58
C GLN A 676 6.21 3.49 26.69
N GLU A 677 6.70 4.00 25.55
CA GLU A 677 7.69 5.09 25.51
C GLU A 677 7.08 6.35 26.16
N SER A 678 5.86 6.72 25.77
CA SER A 678 5.16 7.88 26.35
C SER A 678 4.92 7.73 27.86
N ILE A 679 4.57 6.54 28.34
CA ILE A 679 4.37 6.26 29.77
C ILE A 679 5.70 6.30 30.52
N ALA A 680 6.76 5.70 29.99
CA ALA A 680 8.09 5.73 30.61
C ALA A 680 8.64 7.17 30.68
N ASP A 681 8.45 7.96 29.62
CA ASP A 681 8.80 9.38 29.56
C ASP A 681 7.97 10.18 30.56
N MET A 682 6.65 9.96 30.64
CA MET A 682 5.77 10.64 31.60
C MET A 682 6.10 10.30 33.05
N LEU A 683 6.42 9.02 33.34
CA LEU A 683 6.88 8.57 34.65
C LEU A 683 8.19 9.26 35.03
N SER A 684 9.14 9.32 34.09
CA SER A 684 10.42 9.99 34.28
C SER A 684 10.26 11.49 34.52
N ASP A 685 9.36 12.15 33.80
CA ASP A 685 9.07 13.58 33.96
C ASP A 685 8.33 13.90 35.27
N ALA A 686 7.39 13.04 35.68
CA ALA A 686 6.72 13.16 36.98
C ALA A 686 7.71 13.00 38.14
N PHE A 687 8.68 12.08 38.00
CA PHE A 687 9.75 11.89 38.98
C PHE A 687 10.74 13.07 39.01
N ARG A 688 11.12 13.61 37.84
CA ARG A 688 11.97 14.81 37.73
C ARG A 688 11.35 16.07 38.35
N LYS A 689 10.01 16.15 38.41
CA LYS A 689 9.27 17.26 39.04
C LYS A 689 9.13 17.13 40.57
N GLN A 690 9.60 16.04 41.19
CA GLN A 690 9.62 15.96 42.65
C GLN A 690 10.82 16.71 43.23
N PRO A 691 10.63 17.52 44.30
CA PRO A 691 11.74 18.16 45.00
C PRO A 691 12.64 17.10 45.63
N ALA A 692 13.96 17.34 45.59
CA ALA A 692 14.96 16.44 46.17
C ALA A 692 14.68 16.23 47.67
N MET A 693 14.19 15.05 48.03
CA MET A 693 14.00 14.66 49.42
C MET A 693 15.35 14.24 50.01
N ALA A 694 15.81 14.98 51.01
CA ALA A 694 16.99 14.66 51.81
C ALA A 694 16.68 13.52 52.80
N GLY A 695 17.60 12.56 52.91
CA GLY A 695 17.69 11.62 54.03
C GLY A 695 17.18 10.20 53.76
N GLY A 696 18.07 9.22 53.92
CA GLY A 696 17.78 7.79 53.71
C GLY A 696 16.96 7.14 54.83
N ILE A 697 16.34 6.01 54.48
CA ILE A 697 16.22 4.73 55.21
C ILE A 697 15.49 3.77 54.25
N GLY A 698 16.14 2.66 53.92
CA GLY A 698 15.58 1.60 53.08
C GLY A 698 14.44 0.85 53.77
N GLU A 699 13.56 0.26 52.96
CA GLU A 699 12.43 -0.62 53.31
C GLU A 699 11.09 -0.01 53.77
N ALA A 700 11.02 1.14 54.46
CA ALA A 700 9.72 1.67 54.94
C ALA A 700 8.94 2.56 53.93
N ILE A 701 9.44 2.74 52.70
CA ILE A 701 8.96 3.76 51.74
C ILE A 701 8.37 3.15 50.43
N SER A 702 8.34 1.82 50.24
CA SER A 702 7.97 1.22 48.94
C SER A 702 6.50 1.41 48.56
N GLU A 703 5.54 1.10 49.45
CA GLU A 703 4.11 1.17 49.10
C GLU A 703 3.58 2.60 49.00
N LYS A 704 4.13 3.54 49.78
CA LYS A 704 3.69 4.94 49.78
C LYS A 704 4.10 5.68 48.50
N THR A 705 5.23 5.32 47.89
CA THR A 705 5.66 5.90 46.61
C THR A 705 4.80 5.40 45.46
N ASP A 706 4.51 4.11 45.38
CA ASP A 706 3.60 3.54 44.38
C ASP A 706 2.19 4.15 44.48
N LEU A 707 1.63 4.29 45.69
CA LEU A 707 0.32 4.93 45.90
C LEU A 707 0.30 6.40 45.46
N LEU A 708 1.43 7.10 45.60
CA LEU A 708 1.57 8.50 45.18
C LEU A 708 1.69 8.60 43.66
N VAL A 709 2.42 7.68 43.03
CA VAL A 709 2.53 7.50 41.58
C VAL A 709 1.17 7.16 40.96
N GLU A 710 0.46 6.16 41.50
CA GLU A 710 -0.90 5.75 41.07
C GLU A 710 -1.90 6.92 41.17
N LYS A 711 -1.83 7.72 42.24
CA LYS A 711 -2.71 8.89 42.44
C LYS A 711 -2.33 10.12 41.60
N MET A 712 -1.04 10.35 41.34
CA MET A 712 -0.57 11.50 40.54
C MET A 712 -0.75 11.28 39.04
N ILE A 713 -0.57 10.04 38.56
CA ILE A 713 -0.65 9.69 37.14
C ILE A 713 -2.09 9.52 36.67
N GLY A 714 -2.97 9.01 37.54
CA GLY A 714 -4.27 8.47 37.18
C GLY A 714 -5.38 9.45 36.78
N ARG A 715 -5.18 10.79 36.76
CA ARG A 715 -6.31 11.72 36.50
C ARG A 715 -6.18 12.78 35.39
N PRO A 716 -5.00 13.32 34.99
CA PRO A 716 -4.97 14.21 33.81
C PRO A 716 -4.13 13.73 32.60
N LEU A 717 -3.09 12.89 32.77
CA LEU A 717 -2.05 12.73 31.72
C LEU A 717 -2.07 11.39 30.97
N VAL A 718 -2.13 10.23 31.64
CA VAL A 718 -1.95 8.91 30.98
C VAL A 718 -3.27 8.19 30.67
N ARG A 719 -4.27 8.32 31.56
CA ARG A 719 -5.60 7.71 31.40
C ARG A 719 -6.32 8.10 30.08
N PRO A 720 -6.24 9.34 29.58
CA PRO A 720 -6.79 9.68 28.27
C PRO A 720 -6.18 8.85 27.13
N ILE A 721 -4.88 8.58 27.18
CA ILE A 721 -4.16 7.84 26.13
C ILE A 721 -4.52 6.36 26.14
N TRP A 722 -4.65 5.75 27.33
CA TRP A 722 -5.16 4.39 27.47
C TRP A 722 -6.61 4.26 26.98
N SER A 723 -7.45 5.26 27.28
CA SER A 723 -8.84 5.31 26.82
C SER A 723 -8.93 5.47 25.30
N GLU A 724 -8.13 6.37 24.73
CA GLU A 724 -7.99 6.58 23.29
C GLU A 724 -7.55 5.29 22.59
N MET A 725 -6.59 4.54 23.16
CA MET A 725 -6.18 3.25 22.60
C MET A 725 -7.34 2.24 22.51
N LYS A 726 -8.14 2.12 23.58
CA LYS A 726 -9.32 1.23 23.59
C LYS A 726 -10.36 1.69 22.56
N GLU A 727 -10.62 2.99 22.48
CA GLU A 727 -11.51 3.58 21.49
C GLU A 727 -11.01 3.33 20.07
N ASN A 728 -9.71 3.50 19.81
CA ASN A 728 -9.08 3.24 18.52
C ASN A 728 -9.22 1.77 18.08
N ALA A 729 -9.08 0.83 19.02
CA ALA A 729 -9.29 -0.60 18.76
C ALA A 729 -10.75 -0.91 18.40
N GLU A 730 -11.73 -0.29 19.06
CA GLU A 730 -13.15 -0.41 18.71
C GLU A 730 -13.44 0.22 17.34
N LEU A 731 -12.95 1.44 17.15
CA LEU A 731 -13.06 2.22 15.94
C LEU A 731 -12.49 1.50 14.72
N ALA A 732 -11.44 0.69 14.85
CA ALA A 732 -10.90 -0.12 13.75
C ALA A 732 -11.95 -1.03 13.08
N PHE A 733 -12.98 -1.47 13.81
CA PHE A 733 -14.07 -2.31 13.29
C PHE A 733 -15.31 -1.50 12.88
N GLY A 734 -15.22 -0.17 12.88
CA GLY A 734 -16.19 0.70 12.23
C GLY A 734 -16.25 0.44 10.73
N ASN A 735 -17.44 0.63 10.14
CA ASN A 735 -17.68 0.31 8.73
C ASN A 735 -16.69 1.05 7.78
N GLY A 736 -16.00 0.30 6.93
CA GLY A 736 -14.98 0.79 5.99
C GLY A 736 -13.61 1.08 6.60
N ARG A 737 -13.38 0.76 7.89
CA ARG A 737 -12.07 0.88 8.55
C ARG A 737 -11.29 -0.44 8.48
N GLY A 738 -10.03 -0.43 8.94
CA GLY A 738 -9.08 -1.53 8.67
C GLY A 738 -9.53 -2.89 9.21
N GLY A 739 -10.15 -2.92 10.40
CA GLY A 739 -10.73 -4.13 10.98
C GLY A 739 -11.94 -4.66 10.20
N ASP A 740 -12.81 -3.78 9.72
CA ASP A 740 -13.98 -4.16 8.89
C ASP A 740 -13.55 -4.72 7.52
N LEU A 741 -12.52 -4.11 6.92
CA LEU A 741 -11.88 -4.61 5.70
C LEU A 741 -11.18 -5.96 5.93
N LEU A 742 -10.56 -6.16 7.10
CA LEU A 742 -9.98 -7.45 7.53
C LEU A 742 -11.03 -8.55 7.56
N ILE A 743 -12.18 -8.30 8.20
CA ILE A 743 -13.27 -9.29 8.23
C ILE A 743 -13.77 -9.61 6.82
N THR A 744 -13.92 -8.59 5.96
CA THR A 744 -14.33 -8.78 4.57
C THR A 744 -13.34 -9.66 3.79
N ALA A 745 -12.05 -9.48 4.00
CA ALA A 745 -11.03 -10.30 3.37
C ALA A 745 -11.00 -11.74 3.92
N LEU A 746 -11.22 -11.95 5.22
CA LEU A 746 -11.38 -13.28 5.81
C LEU A 746 -12.60 -14.02 5.26
N GLN A 747 -13.71 -13.31 5.04
CA GLN A 747 -14.88 -13.87 4.38
C GLN A 747 -14.55 -14.39 2.97
N LYS A 748 -13.77 -13.64 2.18
CA LYS A 748 -13.32 -14.08 0.85
C LYS A 748 -12.44 -15.33 0.90
N LEU A 749 -11.59 -15.48 1.92
CA LEU A 749 -10.85 -16.72 2.14
C LEU A 749 -11.77 -17.88 2.50
N ARG A 750 -12.72 -17.67 3.41
CA ARG A 750 -13.71 -18.69 3.79
C ARG A 750 -14.52 -19.14 2.57
N ASP A 751 -14.95 -18.22 1.73
CA ASP A 751 -15.66 -18.55 0.51
C ASP A 751 -14.84 -19.44 -0.44
N THR A 752 -13.52 -19.29 -0.44
CA THR A 752 -12.60 -20.03 -1.30
C THR A 752 -12.30 -21.41 -0.73
N TRP A 753 -12.04 -21.50 0.58
CA TRP A 753 -11.50 -22.71 1.22
C TRP A 753 -12.53 -23.49 2.06
N GLY A 754 -13.72 -22.94 2.28
CA GLY A 754 -14.77 -23.57 3.07
C GLY A 754 -14.26 -23.99 4.45
N ASP A 755 -14.61 -25.22 4.86
CA ASP A 755 -14.23 -25.81 6.15
C ASP A 755 -12.76 -26.19 6.26
N ALA A 756 -11.99 -26.14 5.17
CA ALA A 756 -10.55 -26.33 5.24
C ALA A 756 -9.84 -25.12 5.86
N LEU A 757 -10.46 -23.93 5.88
CA LEU A 757 -9.88 -22.72 6.49
C LEU A 757 -10.00 -22.74 8.01
N GLU A 758 -8.86 -22.61 8.70
CA GLU A 758 -8.78 -22.48 10.15
C GLU A 758 -8.14 -21.13 10.50
N VAL A 759 -8.84 -20.31 11.29
CA VAL A 759 -8.29 -19.06 11.82
C VAL A 759 -7.90 -19.28 13.28
N HIS A 760 -6.66 -18.94 13.61
CA HIS A 760 -6.16 -18.98 14.99
C HIS A 760 -5.76 -17.58 15.42
N LEU A 761 -6.23 -17.16 16.59
CA LEU A 761 -5.96 -15.82 17.11
C LEU A 761 -4.89 -15.91 18.19
N VAL A 762 -3.89 -15.03 18.12
CA VAL A 762 -2.88 -14.86 19.17
C VAL A 762 -2.84 -13.38 19.55
N GLY A 763 -3.04 -13.06 20.83
CA GLY A 763 -3.07 -11.68 21.31
C GLY A 763 -2.18 -11.50 22.53
N HIS A 764 -1.20 -10.60 22.44
CA HIS A 764 -0.39 -10.20 23.59
C HIS A 764 -0.86 -8.87 24.17
N SER A 765 -0.96 -8.73 25.49
CA SER A 765 -1.27 -7.46 26.15
C SER A 765 -2.56 -6.82 25.60
N ALA A 766 -2.52 -5.56 25.15
CA ALA A 766 -3.66 -4.88 24.51
C ALA A 766 -4.11 -5.53 23.17
N GLY A 767 -3.31 -6.44 22.62
CA GLY A 767 -3.68 -7.41 21.58
C GLY A 767 -5.06 -8.03 21.80
N SER A 768 -5.35 -8.38 23.06
CA SER A 768 -6.63 -8.99 23.46
C SER A 768 -7.84 -8.06 23.31
N ILE A 769 -7.65 -6.74 23.32
CA ILE A 769 -8.73 -5.77 23.16
C ILE A 769 -9.16 -5.72 21.68
N LEU A 770 -8.21 -5.59 20.75
CA LEU A 770 -8.54 -5.63 19.31
C LEU A 770 -9.17 -6.96 18.92
N LEU A 771 -8.62 -8.08 19.40
CA LEU A 771 -9.18 -9.41 19.11
C LEU A 771 -10.60 -9.58 19.67
N GLY A 772 -10.94 -8.98 20.81
CA GLY A 772 -12.30 -9.02 21.34
C GLY A 772 -13.30 -8.28 20.43
N HIS A 773 -12.93 -7.10 19.94
CA HIS A 773 -13.73 -6.38 18.93
C HIS A 773 -13.82 -7.17 17.62
N MET A 774 -12.72 -7.78 17.19
CA MET A 774 -12.67 -8.65 16.01
C MET A 774 -13.65 -9.83 16.11
N LEU A 775 -13.65 -10.52 17.24
CA LEU A 775 -14.56 -11.64 17.51
C LEU A 775 -16.03 -11.20 17.47
N THR A 776 -16.32 -10.01 17.98
CA THR A 776 -17.67 -9.43 17.91
C THR A 776 -18.08 -9.11 16.47
N ALA A 777 -17.17 -8.53 15.68
CA ALA A 777 -17.39 -8.26 14.27
C ALA A 777 -17.55 -9.56 13.45
N LEU A 778 -16.76 -10.60 13.73
CA LEU A 778 -16.90 -11.93 13.13
C LEU A 778 -18.26 -12.54 13.43
N LYS A 779 -18.70 -12.53 14.70
CA LYS A 779 -20.02 -13.02 15.12
C LYS A 779 -21.14 -12.27 14.41
N ALA A 780 -21.04 -10.94 14.32
CA ALA A 780 -22.02 -10.11 13.63
C ALA A 780 -22.17 -10.49 12.14
N ARG A 781 -21.09 -11.01 11.52
CA ARG A 781 -21.09 -11.53 10.15
C ARG A 781 -21.26 -13.06 10.05
N LYS A 782 -21.54 -13.76 11.16
CA LYS A 782 -21.66 -15.23 11.24
C LYS A 782 -20.41 -15.98 10.79
N LEU A 783 -19.24 -15.43 11.10
CA LEU A 783 -17.91 -15.98 10.78
C LEU A 783 -17.14 -16.41 12.03
N ASP A 784 -17.76 -16.41 13.21
CA ASP A 784 -17.14 -16.79 14.47
C ASP A 784 -16.68 -18.25 14.51
N THR A 785 -17.34 -19.15 13.76
CA THR A 785 -16.97 -20.57 13.63
C THR A 785 -15.65 -20.81 12.88
N LEU A 786 -15.11 -19.79 12.20
CA LEU A 786 -13.78 -19.84 11.58
C LEU A 786 -12.66 -19.91 12.61
N VAL A 787 -12.89 -19.35 13.81
CA VAL A 787 -11.88 -19.27 14.85
C VAL A 787 -11.77 -20.62 15.55
N LYS A 788 -10.66 -21.34 15.34
CA LYS A 788 -10.40 -22.66 15.92
C LYS A 788 -9.71 -22.62 17.27
N SER A 789 -8.91 -21.58 17.53
CA SER A 789 -8.29 -21.38 18.83
C SER A 789 -7.94 -19.93 19.07
N THR A 790 -7.99 -19.51 20.33
CA THR A 790 -7.59 -18.17 20.77
C THR A 790 -6.55 -18.29 21.88
N HIS A 791 -5.37 -17.70 21.69
CA HIS A 791 -4.28 -17.72 22.65
C HIS A 791 -4.02 -16.28 23.11
N LEU A 792 -4.17 -16.02 24.41
CA LEU A 792 -3.92 -14.69 24.97
C LEU A 792 -2.73 -14.74 25.93
N PHE A 793 -1.79 -13.83 25.74
CA PHE A 793 -0.59 -13.67 26.55
C PHE A 793 -0.69 -12.36 27.34
N ALA A 794 -0.64 -12.43 28.66
CA ALA A 794 -0.81 -11.29 29.57
C ALA A 794 -1.93 -10.30 29.14
N PRO A 795 -3.18 -10.76 28.87
CA PRO A 795 -4.21 -9.92 28.27
C PRO A 795 -4.55 -8.70 29.12
N ALA A 796 -4.40 -7.51 28.53
CA ALA A 796 -4.60 -6.23 29.23
C ALA A 796 -6.06 -5.75 29.25
N CYS A 797 -7.01 -6.56 28.79
CA CYS A 797 -8.42 -6.23 28.79
C CYS A 797 -9.07 -6.47 30.16
N THR A 798 -10.04 -5.64 30.53
CA THR A 798 -10.80 -5.83 31.77
C THR A 798 -11.64 -7.11 31.72
N VAL A 799 -11.98 -7.66 32.88
CA VAL A 799 -12.89 -8.81 32.95
C VAL A 799 -14.28 -8.45 32.40
N GLN A 800 -14.72 -7.19 32.55
CA GLN A 800 -15.95 -6.69 31.93
C GLN A 800 -15.90 -6.79 30.40
N PHE A 801 -14.78 -6.38 29.82
CA PHE A 801 -14.55 -6.51 28.39
C PHE A 801 -14.55 -7.99 27.95
N ALA A 802 -13.89 -8.86 28.71
CA ALA A 802 -13.86 -10.29 28.44
C ALA A 802 -15.27 -10.92 28.45
N ASN A 803 -16.10 -10.56 29.43
CA ASN A 803 -17.51 -11.00 29.49
C ASN A 803 -18.36 -10.49 28.32
N LYS A 804 -18.03 -9.33 27.75
CA LYS A 804 -18.75 -8.77 26.61
C LYS A 804 -18.34 -9.40 25.28
N HIS A 805 -17.05 -9.69 25.10
CA HIS A 805 -16.48 -10.01 23.79
C HIS A 805 -16.05 -11.48 23.63
N TYR A 806 -15.68 -12.16 24.71
CA TYR A 806 -15.18 -13.55 24.67
C TYR A 806 -16.19 -14.54 25.25
N ALA A 807 -16.67 -14.30 26.48
CA ALA A 807 -17.60 -15.21 27.18
C ALA A 807 -18.86 -15.58 26.38
N PRO A 808 -19.48 -14.70 25.56
CA PRO A 808 -20.68 -15.03 24.79
C PRO A 808 -20.43 -15.92 23.56
N LEU A 809 -19.21 -16.42 23.36
CA LEU A 809 -18.79 -17.25 22.24
C LEU A 809 -18.35 -18.64 22.74
N PRO A 810 -19.25 -19.64 22.76
CA PRO A 810 -18.97 -20.94 23.37
C PRO A 810 -17.78 -21.69 22.72
N ASP A 811 -17.66 -21.65 21.39
CA ASP A 811 -16.56 -22.33 20.68
C ASP A 811 -15.21 -21.66 20.91
N VAL A 812 -15.20 -20.32 21.03
CA VAL A 812 -14.00 -19.57 21.44
C VAL A 812 -13.65 -19.90 22.88
N MET A 813 -14.62 -19.89 23.79
CA MET A 813 -14.40 -20.22 25.20
C MET A 813 -13.92 -21.65 25.40
N ARG A 814 -14.30 -22.61 24.55
CA ARG A 814 -13.81 -24.00 24.59
C ARG A 814 -12.35 -24.13 24.14
N ASN A 815 -11.88 -23.22 23.28
CA ASN A 815 -10.53 -23.24 22.70
C ASN A 815 -9.72 -21.97 23.05
N LEU A 816 -10.04 -21.36 24.19
CA LEU A 816 -9.30 -20.23 24.76
C LEU A 816 -8.14 -20.76 25.61
N TYR A 817 -6.96 -20.19 25.43
CA TYR A 817 -5.75 -20.49 26.18
C TYR A 817 -5.18 -19.20 26.76
N LEU A 818 -4.88 -19.18 28.05
CA LEU A 818 -4.32 -18.03 28.76
C LEU A 818 -2.92 -18.35 29.27
N HIS A 819 -1.97 -17.48 28.95
CA HIS A 819 -0.66 -17.41 29.60
C HIS A 819 -0.56 -16.09 30.33
N VAL A 820 -0.33 -16.14 31.63
CA VAL A 820 -0.22 -14.99 32.53
C VAL A 820 1.04 -15.15 33.39
N LEU A 821 1.49 -14.09 34.04
CA LEU A 821 2.48 -14.21 35.10
C LEU A 821 1.75 -14.51 36.43
N SER A 822 2.38 -15.26 37.32
CA SER A 822 1.89 -15.44 38.68
C SER A 822 1.89 -14.11 39.45
N ASP A 823 1.01 -13.97 40.45
CA ASP A 823 0.93 -12.75 41.29
C ASP A 823 2.30 -12.33 41.86
N ARG A 824 3.11 -13.33 42.24
CA ARG A 824 4.47 -13.12 42.77
C ARG A 824 5.37 -12.44 41.74
N VAL A 825 5.36 -12.93 40.49
CA VAL A 825 6.20 -12.40 39.41
C VAL A 825 5.70 -11.02 38.98
N GLU A 826 4.38 -10.83 38.79
CA GLU A 826 3.77 -9.54 38.48
C GLU A 826 4.13 -8.44 39.49
N ARG A 827 4.21 -8.78 40.79
CA ARG A 827 4.54 -7.83 41.87
C ARG A 827 6.04 -7.59 42.03
N ASN A 828 6.87 -8.46 41.46
CA ASN A 828 8.33 -8.31 41.43
C ASN A 828 8.84 -7.68 40.13
N ASP A 829 7.97 -7.57 39.11
CA ASP A 829 8.24 -6.84 37.86
C ASP A 829 8.26 -5.31 38.10
N ASN A 830 8.66 -4.54 37.09
CA ASN A 830 8.70 -3.09 37.14
C ASN A 830 8.44 -2.44 35.78
N VAL A 831 7.88 -1.23 35.78
CA VAL A 831 7.80 -0.36 34.60
C VAL A 831 8.83 0.74 34.73
N ALA A 832 9.82 0.72 33.83
CA ALA A 832 10.91 1.70 33.74
C ALA A 832 11.70 1.89 35.05
N ALA A 833 11.77 0.86 35.91
CA ALA A 833 12.32 0.91 37.27
C ALA A 833 11.67 1.94 38.23
N ILE A 834 10.62 2.63 37.80
CA ILE A 834 9.94 3.69 38.54
C ILE A 834 8.70 3.12 39.26
N TYR A 835 7.87 2.37 38.55
CA TYR A 835 6.73 1.65 39.13
C TYR A 835 7.14 0.22 39.41
N ARG A 836 7.10 -0.22 40.68
CA ARG A 836 7.72 -1.48 41.14
C ARG A 836 6.78 -2.68 41.09
N LYS A 837 5.87 -2.67 40.12
CA LYS A 837 5.01 -3.79 39.76
C LYS A 837 4.91 -3.80 38.24
N SER A 838 4.31 -4.85 37.71
CA SER A 838 4.10 -5.00 36.29
C SER A 838 3.23 -3.90 35.67
N LEU A 839 3.28 -3.89 34.34
CA LEU A 839 2.45 -3.03 33.53
C LEU A 839 0.95 -3.30 33.71
N LEU A 840 0.54 -4.56 33.89
CA LEU A 840 -0.88 -4.89 34.14
C LEU A 840 -1.35 -4.34 35.49
N TYR A 841 -0.51 -4.36 36.51
CA TYR A 841 -0.82 -3.70 37.78
C TYR A 841 -1.00 -2.20 37.61
N MET A 842 -0.15 -1.55 36.81
CA MET A 842 -0.30 -0.12 36.54
C MET A 842 -1.60 0.19 35.79
N VAL A 843 -1.95 -0.63 34.78
CA VAL A 843 -3.22 -0.50 34.05
C VAL A 843 -4.40 -0.65 35.02
N SER A 844 -4.39 -1.70 35.84
CA SER A 844 -5.42 -2.00 36.83
C SER A 844 -5.57 -0.90 37.88
N ASN A 845 -4.46 -0.41 38.43
CA ASN A 845 -4.45 0.48 39.58
C ASN A 845 -4.56 1.96 39.21
N ALA A 846 -4.16 2.37 37.99
CA ALA A 846 -4.03 3.78 37.66
C ALA A 846 -4.66 4.20 36.32
N LEU A 847 -4.79 3.31 35.34
CA LEU A 847 -5.23 3.69 33.98
C LEU A 847 -6.69 3.36 33.68
N GLU A 848 -7.26 2.38 34.36
CA GLU A 848 -8.68 2.08 34.26
C GLU A 848 -9.56 3.13 34.97
N MET A 849 -10.87 3.08 34.66
CA MET A 849 -11.83 4.02 35.24
C MET A 849 -11.82 3.96 36.76
N ASP A 850 -11.84 2.73 37.25
CA ASP A 850 -11.87 2.36 38.64
C ASP A 850 -10.50 1.83 39.08
N LEU A 851 -10.10 2.16 40.31
CA LEU A 851 -8.82 1.71 40.85
C LEU A 851 -8.85 0.20 41.08
N ARG A 852 -7.75 -0.48 40.81
CA ARG A 852 -7.60 -1.93 41.02
C ARG A 852 -8.65 -2.74 40.24
N THR A 853 -8.96 -2.29 39.02
CA THR A 853 -9.90 -2.95 38.11
C THR A 853 -9.38 -4.35 37.74
N PRO A 854 -10.16 -5.43 37.92
CA PRO A 854 -9.74 -6.77 37.51
C PRO A 854 -9.45 -6.86 36.01
N LEU A 855 -8.22 -7.25 35.66
CA LEU A 855 -7.80 -7.51 34.28
C LEU A 855 -7.69 -9.00 34.02
N LEU A 856 -8.02 -9.43 32.81
CA LEU A 856 -7.99 -10.83 32.40
C LEU A 856 -6.58 -11.45 32.53
N GLY A 857 -5.53 -10.64 32.42
CA GLY A 857 -4.14 -11.09 32.49
C GLY A 857 -3.56 -11.19 33.90
N LEU A 858 -4.28 -10.78 34.95
CA LEU A 858 -3.81 -10.89 36.33
C LEU A 858 -4.26 -12.21 36.95
N ASP A 859 -3.32 -13.00 37.48
CA ASP A 859 -3.59 -14.33 38.04
C ASP A 859 -4.67 -14.33 39.14
N ASN A 860 -4.77 -13.23 39.89
CA ASN A 860 -5.76 -13.01 40.93
C ASN A 860 -7.23 -13.17 40.50
N ILE A 861 -7.54 -13.07 39.20
CA ILE A 861 -8.92 -13.29 38.73
C ILE A 861 -9.38 -14.73 38.96
N THR A 862 -8.47 -15.69 39.02
CA THR A 862 -8.81 -17.11 39.26
C THR A 862 -9.01 -17.40 40.74
N ASN A 863 -8.39 -16.61 41.64
CA ASN A 863 -8.46 -16.79 43.08
C ASN A 863 -9.87 -16.43 43.64
N PRO A 864 -10.70 -17.41 44.07
CA PRO A 864 -12.06 -17.16 44.54
C PRO A 864 -12.13 -16.18 45.73
N SER A 865 -11.06 -16.14 46.53
CA SER A 865 -10.92 -15.33 47.74
C SER A 865 -10.30 -13.96 47.48
N TYR A 866 -9.87 -13.64 46.25
CA TYR A 866 -9.42 -12.30 45.91
C TYR A 866 -10.54 -11.30 46.24
N ASN A 867 -10.19 -10.22 46.93
CA ASN A 867 -11.08 -9.11 47.31
C ASN A 867 -10.38 -7.74 47.17
N GLY A 868 -9.26 -7.69 46.44
CA GLY A 868 -8.37 -6.54 46.33
C GLY A 868 -8.80 -5.44 45.36
N TRP A 869 -9.95 -5.56 44.69
CA TRP A 869 -10.49 -4.51 43.82
C TRP A 869 -11.11 -3.36 44.64
N ASP A 870 -11.53 -2.27 43.98
CA ASP A 870 -12.15 -1.08 44.61
C ASP A 870 -13.40 -1.32 45.48
N GLY A 871 -13.94 -2.54 45.51
CA GLY A 871 -15.10 -2.92 46.31
C GLY A 871 -16.46 -2.57 45.68
N ALA A 872 -16.51 -2.07 44.44
CA ALA A 872 -17.78 -1.80 43.77
C ALA A 872 -18.56 -3.11 43.50
N SER A 873 -19.89 -3.09 43.75
CA SER A 873 -20.75 -4.28 43.60
C SER A 873 -20.78 -4.80 42.16
N SER A 874 -20.80 -3.90 41.17
CA SER A 874 -20.77 -4.21 39.73
C SER A 874 -19.47 -4.93 39.31
N THR A 875 -18.34 -4.56 39.88
CA THR A 875 -17.03 -5.20 39.62
C THR A 875 -17.01 -6.63 40.17
N GLY A 876 -17.55 -6.82 41.38
CA GLY A 876 -17.68 -8.15 41.99
C GLY A 876 -18.60 -9.09 41.20
N GLU A 877 -19.73 -8.60 40.70
CA GLU A 877 -20.64 -9.36 39.82
C GLU A 877 -19.96 -9.75 38.50
N THR A 878 -19.27 -8.80 37.87
CA THR A 878 -18.54 -9.03 36.62
C THR A 878 -17.46 -10.11 36.78
N LEU A 879 -16.71 -10.09 37.89
CA LEU A 879 -15.70 -11.10 38.20
C LEU A 879 -16.32 -12.48 38.43
N LYS A 880 -17.43 -12.56 39.17
CA LYS A 880 -18.18 -13.81 39.36
C LYS A 880 -18.69 -14.37 38.04
N ALA A 881 -19.22 -13.52 37.16
CA ALA A 881 -19.72 -13.91 35.85
C ALA A 881 -18.61 -14.53 34.98
N TRP A 882 -17.42 -13.93 34.97
CA TRP A 882 -16.28 -14.48 34.24
C TRP A 882 -15.81 -15.83 34.81
N ARG A 883 -15.66 -15.92 36.14
CA ARG A 883 -15.26 -17.18 36.81
C ARG A 883 -16.22 -18.32 36.47
N ARG A 884 -17.53 -18.02 36.46
CA ARG A 884 -18.56 -18.97 36.06
C ARG A 884 -18.38 -19.41 34.61
N ALA A 885 -18.26 -18.46 33.68
CA ALA A 885 -18.06 -18.77 32.25
C ALA A 885 -16.76 -19.56 32.01
N ALA A 886 -15.67 -19.21 32.69
CA ALA A 886 -14.38 -19.91 32.62
C ALA A 886 -14.48 -21.34 33.17
N ALA A 887 -15.18 -21.54 34.29
CA ALA A 887 -15.41 -22.85 34.87
C ALA A 887 -16.29 -23.74 33.96
N GLU A 888 -17.41 -23.20 33.46
CA GLU A 888 -18.32 -23.89 32.53
C GLU A 888 -17.60 -24.29 31.23
N ALA A 889 -16.67 -23.47 30.75
CA ALA A 889 -15.88 -23.76 29.57
C ALA A 889 -14.65 -24.65 29.82
N GLY A 890 -14.35 -25.01 31.06
CA GLY A 890 -13.15 -25.80 31.42
C GLY A 890 -11.83 -25.06 31.17
N LEU A 891 -11.79 -23.73 31.36
CA LEU A 891 -10.59 -22.92 31.13
C LEU A 891 -9.55 -23.06 32.24
N ASN A 892 -9.97 -23.36 33.47
CA ASN A 892 -9.11 -23.36 34.67
C ASN A 892 -8.25 -24.63 34.81
N THR A 893 -7.99 -25.33 33.70
CA THR A 893 -7.17 -26.53 33.68
C THR A 893 -5.71 -26.18 33.34
N PRO A 894 -4.71 -26.92 33.85
CA PRO A 894 -3.29 -26.62 33.60
C PRO A 894 -2.87 -26.63 32.12
N ASP A 895 -3.63 -27.33 31.26
CA ASP A 895 -3.40 -27.35 29.82
C ASP A 895 -3.93 -26.11 29.09
N ARG A 896 -4.81 -25.31 29.71
CA ARG A 896 -5.47 -24.13 29.11
C ARG A 896 -5.19 -22.83 29.82
N TYR A 897 -4.81 -22.89 31.10
CA TYR A 897 -4.40 -21.75 31.89
C TYR A 897 -3.00 -22.00 32.46
N THR A 898 -2.07 -21.11 32.16
CA THR A 898 -0.68 -21.19 32.60
C THR A 898 -0.29 -19.90 33.30
N ALA A 899 0.05 -19.99 34.59
CA ALA A 899 0.63 -18.91 35.37
C ALA A 899 2.15 -19.12 35.49
N VAL A 900 2.94 -18.35 34.73
CA VAL A 900 4.40 -18.39 34.73
C VAL A 900 4.89 -17.97 36.12
N SER A 901 5.49 -18.92 36.81
CA SER A 901 5.98 -18.74 38.18
C SER A 901 7.51 -18.73 38.24
N ASP A 902 8.20 -18.99 37.14
CA ASP A 902 9.64 -18.88 37.03
C ASP A 902 10.05 -17.41 36.90
N ASP A 903 11.19 -17.03 37.48
CA ASP A 903 11.70 -15.65 37.40
C ASP A 903 12.36 -15.33 36.04
N LYS A 904 12.57 -16.36 35.20
CA LYS A 904 13.26 -16.28 33.91
C LYS A 904 12.49 -17.08 32.86
N VAL A 905 12.51 -16.60 31.61
CA VAL A 905 11.97 -17.34 30.45
C VAL A 905 13.03 -17.54 29.37
N LYS A 906 12.98 -18.68 28.68
CA LYS A 906 13.91 -19.02 27.60
C LYS A 906 13.55 -18.31 26.30
N THR A 907 14.56 -17.74 25.66
CA THR A 907 14.44 -16.95 24.42
C THR A 907 15.22 -17.53 23.24
N ALA A 908 16.22 -18.37 23.48
CA ALA A 908 16.92 -19.10 22.42
C ALA A 908 17.59 -20.39 22.91
N GLU A 909 17.95 -21.23 21.96
CA GLU A 909 18.80 -22.42 22.11
C GLU A 909 20.17 -22.21 21.44
N PRO A 910 21.31 -22.64 22.05
CA PRO A 910 21.41 -23.14 23.42
C PRO A 910 21.05 -22.06 24.46
N THR A 911 20.51 -22.50 25.60
CA THR A 911 19.71 -21.70 26.56
C THR A 911 20.19 -20.26 26.79
N VAL A 912 19.37 -19.29 26.37
CA VAL A 912 19.46 -17.87 26.72
C VAL A 912 18.16 -17.44 27.38
N GLU A 913 18.24 -16.80 28.55
CA GLU A 913 17.09 -16.44 29.36
C GLU A 913 17.01 -14.92 29.61
N ILE A 914 15.77 -14.42 29.69
CA ILE A 914 15.46 -13.04 30.11
C ILE A 914 14.60 -13.08 31.37
N ASP A 915 14.49 -11.96 32.09
CA ASP A 915 13.53 -11.82 33.19
C ASP A 915 12.10 -12.11 32.73
N ALA A 916 11.36 -12.84 33.56
CA ALA A 916 9.93 -13.02 33.38
C ALA A 916 9.22 -11.69 33.71
N ASP A 917 8.93 -10.93 32.67
CA ASP A 917 8.24 -9.64 32.73
C ASP A 917 7.00 -9.63 31.82
N HIS A 918 6.24 -8.53 31.82
CA HIS A 918 5.06 -8.39 30.96
C HIS A 918 5.35 -8.57 29.46
N GLY A 919 6.55 -8.22 28.99
CA GLY A 919 6.97 -8.28 27.59
C GLY A 919 7.45 -9.66 27.14
N CYS A 920 7.85 -10.52 28.09
CA CYS A 920 8.62 -11.73 27.82
C CYS A 920 7.90 -12.79 26.97
N PHE A 921 6.57 -12.75 26.89
CA PHE A 921 5.77 -13.75 26.18
C PHE A 921 6.04 -13.78 24.66
N ASP A 922 6.29 -12.63 24.03
CA ASP A 922 6.65 -12.55 22.61
C ASP A 922 8.04 -13.16 22.34
N ASN A 923 8.93 -13.14 23.35
CA ASN A 923 10.29 -13.65 23.29
C ASN A 923 10.42 -15.11 23.76
N SER A 924 9.38 -15.68 24.38
CA SER A 924 9.45 -17.01 24.97
C SER A 924 9.31 -18.11 23.92
N ILE A 925 10.39 -18.87 23.71
CA ILE A 925 10.37 -20.01 22.77
C ILE A 925 9.43 -21.10 23.25
N GLU A 926 9.23 -21.25 24.56
CA GLU A 926 8.35 -22.26 25.15
C GLU A 926 6.87 -21.91 24.96
N VAL A 927 6.52 -20.63 25.14
CA VAL A 927 5.15 -20.13 24.88
C VAL A 927 4.81 -20.29 23.40
N LEU A 928 5.67 -19.81 22.49
CA LEU A 928 5.41 -19.92 21.06
C LEU A 928 5.38 -21.39 20.58
N ARG A 929 6.27 -22.23 21.08
CA ARG A 929 6.30 -23.67 20.79
C ARG A 929 4.99 -24.35 21.19
N THR A 930 4.53 -24.09 22.42
CA THR A 930 3.27 -24.66 22.93
C THR A 930 2.07 -24.18 22.12
N THR A 931 2.02 -22.89 21.79
CA THR A 931 0.96 -22.31 20.97
C THR A 931 0.92 -22.94 19.57
N LEU A 932 2.06 -23.10 18.90
CA LEU A 932 2.13 -23.75 17.59
C LEU A 932 1.76 -25.23 17.65
N MET A 933 2.13 -25.95 18.72
CA MET A 933 1.73 -27.35 18.91
C MET A 933 0.22 -27.49 19.05
N ARG A 934 -0.43 -26.58 19.81
CA ARG A 934 -1.90 -26.52 19.96
C ARG A 934 -2.59 -26.20 18.64
N ILE A 935 -2.09 -25.21 17.89
CA ILE A 935 -2.63 -24.81 16.58
C ILE A 935 -2.55 -25.97 15.58
N ARG A 936 -1.44 -26.72 15.57
CA ARG A 936 -1.26 -27.89 14.70
C ARG A 936 -2.03 -29.12 15.17
N GLY A 937 -2.36 -29.20 16.46
CA GLY A 937 -2.88 -30.41 17.10
C GLY A 937 -1.83 -31.53 17.21
N GLY A 938 -0.53 -31.20 17.30
CA GLY A 938 0.53 -32.21 17.33
C GLY A 938 1.96 -31.66 17.38
N LYS A 939 2.94 -32.53 17.04
CA LYS A 939 4.36 -32.17 17.01
C LYS A 939 4.65 -31.12 15.92
N LEU A 940 5.62 -30.26 16.21
CA LEU A 940 6.13 -29.27 15.28
C LEU A 940 6.93 -29.92 14.13
N HIS A 941 6.88 -29.31 12.95
CA HIS A 941 7.74 -29.65 11.82
C HIS A 941 9.09 -28.92 11.86
N ALA A 942 9.09 -27.69 12.37
CA ALA A 942 10.29 -26.89 12.56
C ALA A 942 10.39 -26.43 14.02
N ALA A 943 11.61 -26.39 14.55
CA ALA A 943 11.85 -25.94 15.91
C ALA A 943 11.56 -24.43 16.07
N VAL A 944 11.17 -24.07 17.29
CA VAL A 944 11.22 -22.68 17.78
C VAL A 944 12.49 -22.58 18.60
N ASP A 945 13.51 -21.94 18.04
CA ASP A 945 14.90 -22.01 18.49
C ASP A 945 15.52 -20.66 18.86
N ASP A 946 15.08 -19.54 18.29
CA ASP A 946 15.61 -18.20 18.60
C ASP A 946 14.56 -17.11 18.36
N LEU A 947 14.22 -16.41 19.45
CA LEU A 947 13.35 -15.25 19.52
C LEU A 947 14.05 -14.08 20.26
N ARG A 948 15.39 -14.04 20.26
CA ARG A 948 16.16 -12.91 20.82
C ARG A 948 16.12 -11.72 19.87
N GLY A 949 16.43 -10.52 20.37
CA GLY A 949 16.76 -9.34 19.54
C GLY A 949 15.67 -8.28 19.44
N PHE A 950 14.65 -8.34 20.29
CA PHE A 950 13.58 -7.36 20.39
C PHE A 950 13.16 -7.15 21.84
#